data_AF-A0A2C9VE28-F1
#
_entry.id   AF-A0A2C9VE28-F1
#
_cell.length_a   1.000
_cell.length_b   1.000
_cell.length_c   1.000
_cell.angle_alpha   90.00
_cell.angle_beta   90.00
_cell.angle_gamma   90.00
#
_symmetry.space_group_name_H-M   'P 1'
#
loop_
_entity.id
_entity.type
_entity.pdbx_description
1 polymer ?
#
loop_
_entity_poly.entity_id
_entity_poly.type
_entity_poly.pdbx_seq_one_letter_code
_entity_poly.pdbx_strand_id
1 'polypeptide(L)'
;MASESDDEFVTLLCTNPNAAEDTETFISTTDIHNWELSAILRCQTVKIQAHRVRLVEQSSYFHGLLSGSFCESNLSCVSIQWNMEVFINVLKCVYGCKVDITSKTFLSLFEAALYFGVESLLLTCKTWFSEASSTKGPGLLEIQVDDLIHIWNFGLEHANDFIPELCASYLARNFMQAISGKFFGDVPYNLLFHCIKHPDLTVYSEMHLADALLVWLTANTERLEPLSKAEDDCTGILNQLRISLLPLWFAAGKRRSCYFTELAEKSMETIFRLLKIPPADSIGIFDDGDLDHLRIRLTEYSKKVNLSGCPQITSVILLLSLLPNSYCVDFMLRKSIRQSLINLERLSANRDQCGSGILHGLPPILSFEGVEEVDISKCPRLHLESTIEIFLKSFPSLRKLRATHLLNFKTTTLHKLMLKCPRISEVDLTIDITPLIPAQVSVISSSPVIVPPLTNKSCFVGNNFLGMASYHSQPSVSNITRLILEGRSDISDLDLQYITGLCVSLKYINLKGCVSVTDTGISNLICRCSKLHSILVCDTSFGINSIQALCSGITSFGPAASDLEKRCSDTLAFKLQTLHIGGCMGVDERSLFDLMSQTQALVSLCLRGTHVVDDALYHFPGSSLEILDISNTMVSGDALAYIVNGNPALKCLNARGCKNLIHQGSNTSGTELSSSYSCRDLYTVLGKKCMLEEIAFGWGFSWLSLLALRPAIMSLRAISVGLGGSLGEDALRLLPTTCPMLESLILCFQVISDAIIINFMRSLRHLQALSLCYCLGDVSTSSFKNSIANLRKLRLERVTPQMTNNDLVVLTQNCASLVEFSLVGCRLLNSDSLRLISQGWPGLISVHLEDCGEVTATGVSYLFNCRALEDILLRHNGPGIPSSFILDAASKMPMLRQLALDLCDACEGDFDIPNFTGQTKKKKKNKKKKK
;
A
#
# COMPACT_ATOMS: atom_id res chain seq x y z
N MET A 1 50.88 66.71 9.72
CA MET A 1 49.60 66.12 10.14
C MET A 1 49.21 65.15 9.05
N ALA A 2 49.35 63.86 9.36
CA ALA A 2 49.31 62.77 8.40
C ALA A 2 47.88 62.53 7.88
N SER A 3 47.76 62.37 6.57
CA SER A 3 46.58 61.95 5.84
C SER A 3 46.51 60.42 5.76
N GLU A 4 46.27 59.76 6.90
CA GLU A 4 46.00 58.33 6.96
C GLU A 4 44.51 58.14 7.30
N SER A 5 43.69 57.65 6.36
CA SER A 5 42.48 56.82 6.65
C SER A 5 41.65 56.43 5.42
N ASP A 6 41.83 57.02 4.24
CA ASP A 6 40.99 56.69 3.07
C ASP A 6 41.41 55.43 2.28
N ASP A 7 42.60 54.86 2.54
CA ASP A 7 43.10 53.65 1.85
C ASP A 7 42.59 52.32 2.45
N GLU A 8 41.88 52.38 3.58
CA GLU A 8 41.48 51.18 4.33
C GLU A 8 40.18 50.54 3.81
N PHE A 9 39.35 51.32 3.11
CA PHE A 9 38.02 50.91 2.66
C PHE A 9 37.86 51.05 1.14
N VAL A 10 37.08 50.15 0.55
CA VAL A 10 36.66 50.19 -0.86
C VAL A 10 35.13 50.18 -0.94
N THR A 11 34.56 50.97 -1.85
CA THR A 11 33.11 50.98 -2.07
C THR A 11 32.74 49.98 -3.17
N LEU A 12 32.02 48.91 -2.83
CA LEU A 12 31.50 47.94 -3.78
C LEU A 12 30.10 48.39 -4.23
N LEU A 13 29.90 48.53 -5.54
CA LEU A 13 28.63 48.93 -6.13
C LEU A 13 27.91 47.71 -6.73
N CYS A 14 26.77 47.35 -6.16
CA CYS A 14 25.89 46.30 -6.69
C CYS A 14 24.58 46.87 -7.20
N THR A 15 24.13 46.40 -8.35
CA THR A 15 22.86 46.79 -8.95
C THR A 15 21.90 45.60 -9.00
N ASN A 16 20.66 45.82 -8.58
CA ASN A 16 19.58 44.85 -8.65
C ASN A 16 18.61 45.25 -9.78
N PRO A 17 18.64 44.57 -10.94
CA PRO A 17 17.77 44.90 -12.06
C PRO A 17 16.28 44.62 -11.81
N ASN A 18 15.94 43.90 -10.73
CA ASN A 18 14.58 43.49 -10.38
C ASN A 18 14.01 44.22 -9.15
N ALA A 19 14.58 45.36 -8.76
CA ALA A 19 14.15 46.10 -7.57
C ALA A 19 12.74 46.71 -7.71
N ALA A 20 11.99 46.76 -6.60
CA ALA A 20 10.63 47.30 -6.57
C ALA A 20 10.60 48.84 -6.50
N GLU A 21 11.72 49.47 -6.12
CA GLU A 21 11.87 50.91 -5.95
C GLU A 21 13.20 51.39 -6.58
N ASP A 22 13.19 52.53 -7.28
CA ASP A 22 14.41 53.24 -7.76
C ASP A 22 15.09 53.95 -6.57
N THR A 23 15.59 53.17 -5.61
CA THR A 23 16.22 53.68 -4.38
C THR A 23 17.69 53.25 -4.30
N GLU A 24 18.54 54.21 -3.88
CA GLU A 24 19.97 54.00 -3.64
C GLU A 24 20.24 53.96 -2.14
N THR A 25 21.01 52.96 -1.68
CA THR A 25 21.33 52.79 -0.25
C THR A 25 22.82 52.61 -0.03
N PHE A 26 23.30 53.11 1.12
CA PHE A 26 24.68 53.00 1.55
C PHE A 26 24.75 52.15 2.82
N ILE A 27 25.51 51.05 2.78
CA ILE A 27 25.69 50.13 3.91
C ILE A 27 27.18 49.87 4.15
N SER A 28 27.55 49.60 5.40
CA SER A 28 28.93 49.30 5.80
C SER A 28 29.07 47.86 6.28
N THR A 29 30.19 47.21 5.95
CA THR A 29 30.52 45.88 6.48
C THR A 29 30.81 45.89 7.98
N THR A 30 30.98 47.06 8.61
CA THR A 30 31.10 47.18 10.08
C THR A 30 29.84 46.73 10.82
N ASP A 31 28.66 46.90 10.19
CA ASP A 31 27.36 46.53 10.74
C ASP A 31 26.78 45.28 10.06
N ILE A 32 27.64 44.45 9.45
CA ILE A 32 27.20 43.30 8.61
C ILE A 32 26.32 42.30 9.36
N HIS A 33 26.48 42.19 10.68
CA HIS A 33 25.65 41.34 11.54
C HIS A 33 24.18 41.81 11.64
N ASN A 34 23.92 43.10 11.37
CA ASN A 34 22.58 43.71 11.42
C ASN A 34 21.92 43.80 10.03
N TRP A 35 22.55 43.24 8.98
CA TRP A 35 22.02 43.32 7.62
C TRP A 35 20.78 42.44 7.43
N GLU A 36 19.63 43.09 7.28
CA GLU A 36 18.38 42.46 6.84
C GLU A 36 18.35 42.31 5.31
N LEU A 37 18.42 41.06 4.86
CA LEU A 37 18.51 40.72 3.43
C LEU A 37 17.27 41.18 2.64
N SER A 38 16.09 41.11 3.27
CA SER A 38 14.81 41.56 2.70
C SER A 38 14.73 43.08 2.50
N ALA A 39 15.43 43.87 3.32
CA ALA A 39 15.46 45.33 3.19
C ALA A 39 16.45 45.76 2.09
N ILE A 40 17.62 45.12 2.03
CA ILE A 40 18.67 45.42 1.04
C ILE A 40 18.18 45.10 -0.39
N LEU A 41 17.49 43.97 -0.58
CA LEU A 41 17.02 43.54 -1.91
C LEU A 41 15.93 44.41 -2.52
N ARG A 42 15.27 45.30 -1.75
CA ARG A 42 14.28 46.25 -2.28
C ARG A 42 14.92 47.39 -3.07
N CYS A 43 16.20 47.64 -2.86
CA CYS A 43 16.92 48.77 -3.44
C CYS A 43 17.50 48.41 -4.81
N GLN A 44 17.50 49.37 -5.74
CA GLN A 44 18.04 49.18 -7.08
C GLN A 44 19.56 49.24 -7.12
N THR A 45 20.17 50.14 -6.34
CA THR A 45 21.63 50.26 -6.24
C THR A 45 22.06 50.27 -4.78
N VAL A 46 23.01 49.42 -4.44
CA VAL A 46 23.56 49.31 -3.07
C VAL A 46 25.06 49.60 -3.13
N LYS A 47 25.48 50.64 -2.41
CA LYS A 47 26.88 51.01 -2.19
C LYS A 47 27.34 50.42 -0.86
N ILE A 48 28.30 49.51 -0.91
CA ILE A 48 28.79 48.77 0.25
C ILE A 48 30.20 49.23 0.57
N GLN A 49 30.39 49.90 1.71
CA GLN A 49 31.72 50.22 2.22
C GLN A 49 32.32 48.96 2.88
N ALA A 50 33.39 48.41 2.29
CA ALA A 50 34.00 47.17 2.72
C ALA A 50 35.49 47.36 3.05
N HIS A 51 35.97 46.66 4.08
CA HIS A 51 37.37 46.70 4.50
C HIS A 51 38.27 45.96 3.52
N ARG A 52 39.27 46.66 2.99
CA ARG A 52 40.09 46.19 1.87
C ARG A 52 40.94 44.98 2.24
N VAL A 53 41.52 45.00 3.44
CA VAL A 53 42.39 43.93 3.96
C VAL A 53 41.61 42.63 4.08
N ARG A 54 40.40 42.69 4.66
CA ARG A 54 39.58 41.49 4.88
C ARG A 54 39.12 40.83 3.57
N LEU A 55 38.77 41.63 2.57
CA LEU A 55 38.41 41.13 1.24
C LEU A 55 39.59 40.40 0.59
N VAL A 56 40.78 41.00 0.61
CA VAL A 56 42.01 40.43 0.04
C VAL A 56 42.43 39.14 0.76
N GLU A 57 42.30 39.08 2.09
CA GLU A 57 42.66 37.91 2.88
C GLU A 57 41.76 36.69 2.62
N GLN A 58 40.47 36.92 2.36
CA GLN A 58 39.45 35.86 2.35
C GLN A 58 38.91 35.52 0.95
N SER A 59 39.31 36.27 -0.09
CA SER A 59 38.87 36.07 -1.46
C SER A 59 40.05 36.22 -2.41
N SER A 60 40.35 35.17 -3.16
CA SER A 60 41.42 35.23 -4.17
C SER A 60 41.07 36.16 -5.34
N TYR A 61 39.78 36.34 -5.65
CA TYR A 61 39.30 37.35 -6.61
C TYR A 61 39.67 38.76 -6.16
N PHE A 62 39.31 39.15 -4.94
CA PHE A 62 39.62 40.48 -4.42
C PHE A 62 41.12 40.64 -4.15
N HIS A 63 41.83 39.57 -3.80
CA HIS A 63 43.28 39.58 -3.76
C HIS A 63 43.86 39.95 -5.12
N GLY A 64 43.49 39.24 -6.20
CA GLY A 64 43.97 39.57 -7.55
C GLY A 64 43.62 40.99 -7.99
N LEU A 65 42.39 41.43 -7.70
CA LEU A 65 41.86 42.73 -8.11
C LEU A 65 42.49 43.91 -7.35
N LEU A 66 42.67 43.77 -6.03
CA LEU A 66 43.00 44.88 -5.12
C LEU A 66 44.46 44.89 -4.64
N SER A 67 45.22 43.79 -4.80
CA SER A 67 46.63 43.68 -4.37
C SER A 67 47.65 43.61 -5.52
N GLY A 68 47.18 43.65 -6.77
CA GLY A 68 48.02 43.50 -7.97
C GLY A 68 48.32 44.79 -8.75
N SER A 69 48.91 44.62 -9.93
CA SER A 69 49.27 45.68 -10.90
C SER A 69 48.12 46.15 -11.79
N PHE A 70 46.89 45.65 -11.53
CA PHE A 70 45.69 46.01 -12.26
C PHE A 70 45.27 47.45 -11.99
N CYS A 71 44.64 48.13 -12.95
CA CYS A 71 44.24 49.54 -12.79
C CYS A 71 43.23 49.73 -11.64
N GLU A 72 42.49 48.66 -11.34
CA GLU A 72 41.48 48.57 -10.29
C GLU A 72 42.07 48.62 -8.88
N SER A 73 43.37 48.36 -8.70
CA SER A 73 44.02 48.46 -7.39
C SER A 73 44.09 49.90 -6.87
N ASN A 74 43.92 50.91 -7.72
CA ASN A 74 43.86 52.32 -7.30
C ASN A 74 42.43 52.90 -7.27
N LEU A 75 41.40 52.08 -7.52
CA LEU A 75 40.02 52.55 -7.50
C LEU A 75 39.45 52.56 -6.07
N SER A 76 38.79 53.66 -5.72
CA SER A 76 38.01 53.78 -4.47
C SER A 76 36.61 53.14 -4.58
N CYS A 77 36.18 52.80 -5.80
CA CYS A 77 34.91 52.14 -6.07
C CYS A 77 35.04 51.04 -7.13
N VAL A 78 34.47 49.88 -6.85
CA VAL A 78 34.45 48.69 -7.73
C VAL A 78 33.00 48.29 -7.99
N SER A 79 32.62 48.17 -9.27
CA SER A 79 31.29 47.68 -9.65
C SER A 79 31.30 46.15 -9.70
N ILE A 80 30.36 45.51 -9.00
CA ILE A 80 30.19 44.05 -8.99
C ILE A 80 28.92 43.70 -9.77
N GLN A 81 29.09 43.01 -10.89
CA GLN A 81 28.00 42.49 -11.71
C GLN A 81 27.70 41.04 -11.30
N TRP A 82 26.84 40.88 -10.29
CA TRP A 82 26.39 39.58 -9.83
C TRP A 82 24.96 39.67 -9.27
N ASN A 83 24.31 38.54 -9.07
CA ASN A 83 23.04 38.52 -8.33
C ASN A 83 23.26 39.10 -6.92
N MET A 84 22.53 40.16 -6.59
CA MET A 84 22.73 40.91 -5.34
C MET A 84 22.53 40.05 -4.10
N GLU A 85 21.52 39.18 -4.07
CA GLU A 85 21.26 38.28 -2.93
C GLU A 85 22.43 37.33 -2.69
N VAL A 86 22.94 36.72 -3.76
CA VAL A 86 24.06 35.80 -3.69
C VAL A 86 25.33 36.53 -3.23
N PHE A 87 25.60 37.70 -3.79
CA PHE A 87 26.80 38.48 -3.46
C PHE A 87 26.80 38.98 -2.01
N ILE A 88 25.65 39.43 -1.49
CA ILE A 88 25.52 39.81 -0.08
C ILE A 88 25.83 38.62 0.84
N ASN A 89 25.40 37.41 0.47
CA ASN A 89 25.74 36.20 1.22
C ASN A 89 27.24 35.84 1.14
N VAL A 90 27.89 36.07 -0.01
CA VAL A 90 29.36 35.94 -0.14
C VAL A 90 30.07 36.89 0.82
N LEU A 91 29.65 38.16 0.87
CA LEU A 91 30.22 39.14 1.81
C LEU A 91 29.97 38.74 3.27
N LYS A 92 28.76 38.30 3.61
CA LYS A 92 28.46 37.75 4.94
C LYS A 92 29.46 36.66 5.32
N CYS A 93 29.77 35.74 4.41
CA CYS A 93 30.74 34.67 4.67
C CYS A 93 32.18 35.19 4.84
N VAL A 94 32.64 36.12 4.00
CA VAL A 94 33.99 36.75 4.10
C VAL A 94 34.22 37.41 5.46
N TYR A 95 33.18 38.00 6.04
CA TYR A 95 33.21 38.64 7.36
C TYR A 95 32.78 37.71 8.51
N GLY A 96 32.72 36.39 8.27
CA GLY A 96 32.49 35.38 9.32
C GLY A 96 31.04 35.25 9.81
N CYS A 97 30.07 35.80 9.07
CA CYS A 97 28.64 35.56 9.35
C CYS A 97 28.20 34.20 8.83
N LYS A 98 27.22 33.59 9.51
CA LYS A 98 26.58 32.35 9.06
C LYS A 98 25.73 32.62 7.83
N VAL A 99 25.87 31.77 6.82
CA VAL A 99 25.04 31.77 5.59
C VAL A 99 24.12 30.55 5.65
N ASP A 100 22.81 30.78 5.51
CA ASP A 100 21.84 29.69 5.46
C ASP A 100 21.72 29.19 4.02
N ILE A 101 22.16 27.96 3.80
CA ILE A 101 22.14 27.29 2.49
C ILE A 101 20.88 26.43 2.40
N THR A 102 20.20 26.50 1.25
CA THR A 102 19.02 25.70 0.90
C THR A 102 19.26 24.98 -0.42
N SER A 103 18.42 24.00 -0.80
CA SER A 103 18.55 23.32 -2.10
C SER A 103 18.55 24.28 -3.29
N LYS A 104 17.75 25.35 -3.20
CA LYS A 104 17.60 26.38 -4.24
C LYS A 104 18.75 27.37 -4.28
N THR A 105 19.32 27.73 -3.13
CA THR A 105 20.41 28.70 -3.05
C THR A 105 21.79 28.07 -3.22
N PHE A 106 21.91 26.75 -2.98
CA PHE A 106 23.16 26.01 -3.04
C PHE A 106 23.96 26.27 -4.32
N LEU A 107 23.37 26.06 -5.50
CA LEU A 107 24.07 26.22 -6.78
C LEU A 107 24.64 27.63 -6.94
N SER A 108 23.79 28.63 -6.74
CA SER A 108 24.17 30.04 -6.91
C SER A 108 25.27 30.48 -5.93
N LEU A 109 25.23 29.98 -4.68
CA LEU A 109 26.26 30.26 -3.68
C LEU A 109 27.56 29.51 -3.96
N PHE A 110 27.47 28.27 -4.44
CA PHE A 110 28.63 27.46 -4.80
C PHE A 110 29.38 28.05 -5.99
N GLU A 111 28.65 28.45 -7.04
CA GLU A 111 29.18 29.15 -8.21
C GLU A 111 29.85 30.46 -7.82
N ALA A 112 29.18 31.28 -6.99
CA ALA A 112 29.76 32.53 -6.52
C ALA A 112 31.01 32.30 -5.66
N ALA A 113 31.03 31.26 -4.82
CA ALA A 113 32.19 30.91 -4.01
C ALA A 113 33.39 30.50 -4.87
N LEU A 114 33.17 29.80 -5.98
CA LEU A 114 34.21 29.50 -6.98
C LEU A 114 34.68 30.77 -7.68
N TYR A 115 33.76 31.61 -8.16
CA TYR A 115 34.06 32.84 -8.90
C TYR A 115 34.85 33.85 -8.05
N PHE A 116 34.36 34.14 -6.84
CA PHE A 116 35.02 35.06 -5.91
C PHE A 116 36.19 34.40 -5.16
N GLY A 117 36.40 33.09 -5.31
CA GLY A 117 37.48 32.35 -4.66
C GLY A 117 37.44 32.43 -3.13
N VAL A 118 36.26 32.19 -2.55
CA VAL A 118 36.02 32.25 -1.10
C VAL A 118 35.98 30.82 -0.54
N GLU A 119 37.12 30.35 -0.02
CA GLU A 119 37.27 28.96 0.44
C GLU A 119 36.36 28.60 1.62
N SER A 120 36.11 29.53 2.54
CA SER A 120 35.22 29.33 3.68
C SER A 120 33.78 29.05 3.26
N LEU A 121 33.30 29.72 2.20
CA LEU A 121 31.97 29.50 1.64
C LEU A 121 31.89 28.16 0.89
N LEU A 122 32.93 27.81 0.12
CA LEU A 122 33.02 26.49 -0.52
C LEU A 122 32.96 25.37 0.52
N LEU A 123 33.72 25.50 1.61
CA LEU A 123 33.69 24.54 2.70
C LEU A 123 32.29 24.44 3.33
N THR A 124 31.64 25.58 3.58
CA THR A 124 30.28 25.64 4.13
C THR A 124 29.26 24.96 3.20
N CYS A 125 29.38 25.14 1.89
CA CYS A 125 28.52 24.46 0.92
C CYS A 125 28.79 22.96 0.89
N LYS A 126 30.06 22.54 0.93
CA LYS A 126 30.43 21.11 0.98
C LYS A 126 29.93 20.43 2.26
N THR A 127 30.06 21.09 3.41
CA THR A 127 29.55 20.57 4.69
C THR A 127 28.03 20.49 4.67
N TRP A 128 27.34 21.52 4.15
CA TRP A 128 25.89 21.50 4.02
C TRP A 128 25.42 20.32 3.15
N PHE A 129 26.04 20.10 1.99
CA PHE A 129 25.60 19.02 1.10
C PHE A 129 25.93 17.63 1.65
N SER A 130 27.04 17.51 2.39
CA SER A 130 27.40 16.29 3.12
C SER A 130 26.46 16.01 4.29
N GLU A 131 26.03 17.04 5.01
CA GLU A 131 25.02 16.96 6.08
C GLU A 131 23.65 16.58 5.52
N ALA A 132 23.20 17.26 4.46
CA ALA A 132 21.97 16.93 3.74
C ALA A 132 21.98 15.49 3.23
N SER A 133 23.15 14.98 2.82
CA SER A 133 23.33 13.60 2.41
C SER A 133 23.36 12.62 3.59
N SER A 134 23.90 12.99 4.76
CA SER A 134 24.16 12.08 5.89
C SER A 134 23.09 12.04 6.99
N THR A 135 22.18 13.00 7.05
CA THR A 135 21.22 13.10 8.17
C THR A 135 20.29 11.88 8.28
N LYS A 136 20.31 11.25 9.48
CA LYS A 136 19.42 10.14 9.89
C LYS A 136 17.99 10.57 10.27
N GLY A 137 17.61 11.82 10.04
CA GLY A 137 16.36 12.40 10.54
C GLY A 137 15.33 12.67 9.44
N PRO A 138 14.03 12.43 9.67
CA PRO A 138 13.00 12.92 8.77
C PRO A 138 12.93 14.46 8.83
N GLY A 139 13.13 15.13 7.69
CA GLY A 139 12.51 16.44 7.43
C GLY A 139 13.31 17.72 7.69
N LEU A 140 14.65 17.69 7.78
CA LEU A 140 15.42 18.95 7.95
C LEU A 140 15.99 19.53 6.65
N LEU A 141 16.37 18.72 5.66
CA LEU A 141 16.93 19.18 4.37
C LEU A 141 16.53 18.22 3.23
N GLU A 142 15.35 18.38 2.66
CA GLU A 142 14.89 17.60 1.50
C GLU A 142 15.24 18.32 0.20
N ILE A 143 16.08 17.70 -0.62
CA ILE A 143 16.47 18.18 -1.95
C ILE A 143 15.50 17.53 -2.95
N GLN A 144 14.76 18.35 -3.67
CA GLN A 144 13.87 17.86 -4.71
C GLN A 144 14.69 17.26 -5.87
N VAL A 145 14.10 16.29 -6.58
CA VAL A 145 14.81 15.57 -7.64
C VAL A 145 15.23 16.49 -8.79
N ASP A 146 14.43 17.54 -9.09
CA ASP A 146 14.79 18.57 -10.08
C ASP A 146 16.05 19.35 -9.66
N ASP A 147 16.07 19.87 -8.43
CA ASP A 147 17.23 20.56 -7.84
C ASP A 147 18.46 19.65 -7.89
N LEU A 148 18.32 18.36 -7.57
CA LEU A 148 19.41 17.39 -7.60
C LEU A 148 19.98 17.17 -9.01
N ILE A 149 19.12 17.12 -10.04
CA ILE A 149 19.53 17.01 -11.44
C ILE A 149 20.32 18.25 -11.85
N HIS A 150 19.88 19.45 -11.46
CA HIS A 150 20.60 20.69 -11.72
C HIS A 150 21.97 20.71 -11.02
N ILE A 151 22.03 20.29 -9.76
CA ILE A 151 23.28 20.18 -9.00
C ILE A 151 24.26 19.20 -9.67
N TRP A 152 23.78 18.04 -10.10
CA TRP A 152 24.58 17.05 -10.81
C TRP A 152 25.17 17.60 -12.11
N ASN A 153 24.36 18.24 -12.95
CA ASN A 153 24.80 18.78 -14.24
C ASN A 153 25.86 19.87 -14.04
N PHE A 154 25.66 20.76 -13.08
CA PHE A 154 26.65 21.77 -12.71
C PHE A 154 27.99 21.15 -12.29
N GLY A 155 27.95 20.08 -11.49
CA GLY A 155 29.14 19.35 -11.05
C GLY A 155 29.95 18.75 -12.20
N LEU A 156 29.26 18.25 -13.24
CA LEU A 156 29.91 17.72 -14.45
C LEU A 156 30.53 18.84 -15.30
N GLU A 157 29.83 19.95 -15.52
CA GLU A 157 30.31 21.07 -16.33
C GLU A 157 31.59 21.70 -15.77
N HIS A 158 31.73 21.73 -14.44
CA HIS A 158 32.86 22.35 -13.74
C HIS A 158 33.94 21.35 -13.31
N ALA A 159 33.88 20.09 -13.77
CA ALA A 159 34.81 19.01 -13.43
C ALA A 159 35.05 18.85 -11.91
N ASN A 160 33.97 18.96 -11.12
CA ASN A 160 34.03 18.85 -9.67
C ASN A 160 33.54 17.47 -9.22
N ASP A 161 34.45 16.50 -9.13
CA ASP A 161 34.15 15.08 -8.85
C ASP A 161 33.37 14.84 -7.55
N PHE A 162 33.46 15.74 -6.58
CA PHE A 162 32.76 15.66 -5.29
C PHE A 162 31.23 15.78 -5.42
N ILE A 163 30.75 16.64 -6.31
CA ILE A 163 29.31 16.91 -6.45
C ILE A 163 28.57 15.69 -7.02
N PRO A 164 29.03 15.05 -8.13
CA PRO A 164 28.46 13.82 -8.63
C PRO A 164 28.36 12.70 -7.58
N GLU A 165 29.44 12.45 -6.84
CA GLU A 165 29.46 11.38 -5.82
C GLU A 165 28.38 11.59 -4.74
N LEU A 166 28.27 12.82 -4.21
CA LEU A 166 27.25 13.16 -3.23
C LEU A 166 25.83 13.11 -3.79
N CYS A 167 25.62 13.53 -5.03
CA CYS A 167 24.31 13.43 -5.68
C CYS A 167 23.87 11.97 -5.82
N ALA A 168 24.77 11.09 -6.26
CA ALA A 168 24.50 9.66 -6.38
C ALA A 168 24.21 9.02 -5.01
N SER A 169 24.97 9.40 -3.98
CA SER A 169 24.77 8.96 -2.60
C SER A 169 23.42 9.42 -2.04
N TYR A 170 23.08 10.70 -2.23
CA TYR A 170 21.80 11.28 -1.81
C TYR A 170 20.62 10.58 -2.49
N LEU A 171 20.70 10.38 -3.81
CA LEU A 171 19.67 9.68 -4.57
C LEU A 171 19.52 8.21 -4.12
N ALA A 172 20.63 7.53 -3.82
CA ALA A 172 20.61 6.14 -3.38
C ALA A 172 19.90 5.97 -2.02
N ARG A 173 20.15 6.89 -1.08
CA ARG A 173 19.54 6.89 0.26
C ARG A 173 18.05 7.25 0.22
N ASN A 174 17.68 8.18 -0.67
CA ASN A 174 16.32 8.68 -0.81
C ASN A 174 15.58 8.11 -2.04
N PHE A 175 16.02 6.97 -2.57
CA PHE A 175 15.54 6.43 -3.84
C PHE A 175 14.01 6.22 -3.84
N MET A 176 13.46 5.67 -2.76
CA MET A 176 12.02 5.44 -2.63
C MET A 176 11.17 6.72 -2.68
N GLN A 177 11.71 7.84 -2.19
CA GLN A 177 11.06 9.14 -2.30
C GLN A 177 11.21 9.69 -3.72
N ALA A 178 12.41 9.57 -4.31
CA ALA A 178 12.70 10.05 -5.64
C ALA A 178 11.80 9.42 -6.72
N ILE A 179 11.56 8.10 -6.68
CA ILE A 179 10.72 7.40 -7.67
C ILE A 179 9.25 7.82 -7.63
N SER A 180 8.79 8.43 -6.53
CA SER A 180 7.44 8.96 -6.39
C SER A 180 7.31 10.37 -6.97
N GLY A 181 8.45 11.01 -7.30
CA GLY A 181 8.51 12.36 -7.84
C GLY A 181 8.27 12.42 -9.34
N LYS A 182 7.61 13.49 -9.80
CA LYS A 182 7.32 13.76 -11.22
C LYS A 182 8.56 13.82 -12.12
N PHE A 183 9.71 14.22 -11.58
CA PHE A 183 10.96 14.43 -12.32
C PHE A 183 11.87 13.20 -12.33
N PHE A 184 11.44 12.06 -11.78
CA PHE A 184 12.26 10.85 -11.78
C PHE A 184 12.62 10.38 -13.20
N GLY A 185 11.68 10.51 -14.15
CA GLY A 185 11.92 10.19 -15.55
C GLY A 185 13.02 11.05 -16.21
N ASP A 186 13.32 12.22 -15.65
CA ASP A 186 14.34 13.15 -16.17
C ASP A 186 15.73 12.95 -15.56
N VAL A 187 15.89 11.99 -14.63
CA VAL A 187 17.20 11.71 -14.01
C VAL A 187 18.21 11.23 -15.07
N PRO A 188 19.41 11.83 -15.18
CA PRO A 188 20.43 11.40 -16.12
C PRO A 188 20.87 9.94 -15.91
N TYR A 189 21.15 9.22 -17.01
CA TYR A 189 21.58 7.81 -16.96
C TYR A 189 22.77 7.58 -16.02
N ASN A 190 23.83 8.40 -16.13
CA ASN A 190 25.02 8.26 -15.30
C ASN A 190 24.72 8.46 -13.81
N LEU A 191 23.92 9.47 -13.45
CA LEU A 191 23.49 9.69 -12.06
C LEU A 191 22.72 8.46 -11.53
N LEU A 192 21.75 7.98 -12.31
CA LEU A 192 20.95 6.81 -11.93
C LEU A 192 21.82 5.54 -11.80
N PHE A 193 22.76 5.34 -12.72
CA PHE A 193 23.67 4.20 -12.70
C PHE A 193 24.61 4.22 -11.50
N HIS A 194 25.21 5.38 -11.19
CA HIS A 194 26.03 5.56 -9.99
C HIS A 194 25.23 5.36 -8.71
N CYS A 195 24.00 5.88 -8.65
CA CYS A 195 23.07 5.67 -7.55
C CYS A 195 22.78 4.18 -7.31
N ILE A 196 22.52 3.40 -8.35
CA ILE A 196 22.14 1.99 -8.20
C ILE A 196 23.31 1.11 -7.77
N LYS A 197 24.53 1.46 -8.18
CA LYS A 197 25.75 0.80 -7.73
C LYS A 197 26.18 1.22 -6.33
N HIS A 198 25.61 2.30 -5.79
CA HIS A 198 25.99 2.83 -4.49
C HIS A 198 25.62 1.84 -3.36
N PRO A 199 26.51 1.61 -2.37
CA PRO A 199 26.26 0.66 -1.28
C PRO A 199 25.04 1.05 -0.40
N ASP A 200 24.75 2.35 -0.29
CA ASP A 200 23.61 2.87 0.47
C ASP A 200 22.29 2.90 -0.31
N LEU A 201 22.20 2.24 -1.47
CA LEU A 201 20.94 2.13 -2.22
C LEU A 201 19.86 1.51 -1.33
N THR A 202 18.87 2.33 -0.98
CA THR A 202 17.83 2.00 -0.02
C THR A 202 16.50 1.87 -0.74
N VAL A 203 16.04 0.63 -0.87
CA VAL A 203 14.78 0.27 -1.53
C VAL A 203 13.96 -0.66 -0.64
N TYR A 204 12.63 -0.61 -0.75
CA TYR A 204 11.77 -1.52 0.02
C TYR A 204 11.85 -2.97 -0.48
N SER A 205 12.06 -3.16 -1.78
CA SER A 205 12.29 -4.47 -2.40
C SER A 205 12.91 -4.32 -3.79
N GLU A 206 13.48 -5.40 -4.32
CA GLU A 206 13.99 -5.43 -5.70
C GLU A 206 12.90 -5.18 -6.75
N MET A 207 11.64 -5.48 -6.44
CA MET A 207 10.51 -5.15 -7.31
C MET A 207 10.37 -3.64 -7.50
N HIS A 208 10.52 -2.84 -6.44
CA HIS A 208 10.41 -1.38 -6.54
C HIS A 208 11.56 -0.80 -7.38
N LEU A 209 12.76 -1.34 -7.22
CA LEU A 209 13.91 -0.95 -8.04
C LEU A 209 13.68 -1.31 -9.51
N ALA A 210 13.24 -2.54 -9.80
CA ALA A 210 12.97 -2.99 -11.16
C ALA A 210 11.84 -2.19 -11.83
N ASP A 211 10.73 -1.94 -11.13
CA ASP A 211 9.61 -1.18 -11.69
C ASP A 211 9.99 0.29 -11.94
N ALA A 212 10.74 0.92 -11.02
CA ALA A 212 11.28 2.26 -11.22
C ALA A 212 12.19 2.35 -12.45
N LEU A 213 13.10 1.38 -12.62
CA LEU A 213 13.98 1.32 -13.79
C LEU A 213 13.20 1.16 -15.10
N LEU A 214 12.13 0.36 -15.10
CA LEU A 214 11.28 0.19 -16.27
C LEU A 214 10.49 1.46 -16.61
N VAL A 215 10.00 2.19 -15.59
CA VAL A 215 9.36 3.49 -15.77
C VAL A 215 10.35 4.49 -16.36
N TRP A 216 11.57 4.55 -15.83
CA TRP A 216 12.63 5.43 -16.34
C TRP A 216 13.02 5.09 -17.79
N LEU A 217 13.21 3.82 -18.12
CA LEU A 217 13.53 3.37 -19.48
C LEU A 217 12.42 3.75 -20.47
N THR A 218 11.16 3.57 -20.07
CA THR A 218 9.99 3.93 -20.90
C THR A 218 9.90 5.44 -21.12
N ALA A 219 10.23 6.25 -20.10
CA ALA A 219 10.25 7.71 -20.22
C ALA A 219 11.37 8.22 -21.14
N ASN A 220 12.47 7.46 -21.28
CA ASN A 220 13.63 7.86 -22.07
C ASN A 220 13.73 7.14 -23.42
N THR A 221 12.77 6.29 -23.80
CA THR A 221 12.81 5.53 -25.06
C THR A 221 13.09 6.40 -26.29
N GLU A 222 12.42 7.55 -26.44
CA GLU A 222 12.60 8.46 -27.60
C GLU A 222 13.94 9.22 -27.55
N ARG A 223 14.44 9.56 -26.35
CA ARG A 223 15.74 10.23 -26.16
C ARG A 223 16.93 9.31 -26.48
N LEU A 224 16.70 7.99 -26.47
CA LEU A 224 17.70 6.95 -26.65
C LEU A 224 17.86 6.50 -28.11
N GLU A 225 16.91 6.80 -29.01
CA GLU A 225 16.98 6.43 -30.44
C GLU A 225 18.18 7.01 -31.22
N PRO A 226 18.75 8.21 -30.91
CA PRO A 226 19.91 8.74 -31.64
C PRO A 226 21.26 8.13 -31.22
N LEU A 227 21.35 7.45 -30.07
CA LEU A 227 22.60 6.93 -29.49
C LEU A 227 23.00 5.53 -30.03
N SER A 228 22.16 4.92 -30.87
CA SER A 228 22.29 3.54 -31.35
C SER A 228 23.43 3.26 -32.36
N LYS A 229 24.50 4.06 -32.36
CA LYS A 229 25.71 3.81 -33.19
C LYS A 229 26.99 3.59 -32.39
N ALA A 230 26.92 3.56 -31.05
CA ALA A 230 27.99 3.06 -30.19
C ALA A 230 27.41 2.09 -29.15
N GLU A 231 28.17 1.05 -28.79
CA GLU A 231 27.78 -0.14 -28.01
C GLU A 231 27.38 0.09 -26.53
N ASP A 232 26.73 1.21 -26.17
CA ASP A 232 26.20 1.44 -24.82
C ASP A 232 24.68 1.25 -24.79
N ASP A 233 24.26 -0.01 -24.72
CA ASP A 233 22.87 -0.38 -24.50
C ASP A 233 22.45 0.08 -23.09
N CYS A 234 21.62 1.12 -22.98
CA CYS A 234 21.17 1.69 -21.70
C CYS A 234 20.39 0.68 -20.83
N THR A 235 20.08 -0.50 -21.37
CA THR A 235 19.59 -1.69 -20.65
C THR A 235 20.59 -2.23 -19.62
N GLY A 236 21.89 -1.89 -19.73
CA GLY A 236 22.95 -2.33 -18.82
C GLY A 236 22.70 -2.00 -17.34
N ILE A 237 21.85 -1.00 -17.06
CA ILE A 237 21.42 -0.65 -15.70
C ILE A 237 20.59 -1.76 -15.03
N LEU A 238 19.84 -2.54 -15.82
CA LEU A 238 19.02 -3.64 -15.32
C LEU A 238 19.86 -4.82 -14.81
N ASN A 239 21.12 -4.95 -15.23
CA ASN A 239 22.05 -5.98 -14.76
C ASN A 239 22.40 -5.82 -13.27
N GLN A 240 22.10 -4.66 -12.66
CA GLN A 240 22.30 -4.44 -11.23
C GLN A 240 21.18 -5.02 -10.35
N LEU A 241 20.09 -5.52 -10.94
CA LEU A 241 18.96 -6.09 -10.22
C LEU A 241 19.26 -7.47 -9.64
N ARG A 242 18.84 -7.70 -8.40
CA ARG A 242 18.93 -9.02 -7.75
C ARG A 242 17.69 -9.84 -8.12
N ILE A 243 17.67 -10.35 -9.36
CA ILE A 243 16.52 -11.03 -9.97
C ILE A 243 15.98 -12.24 -9.18
N SER A 244 16.80 -12.84 -8.30
CA SER A 244 16.42 -13.92 -7.38
C SER A 244 15.50 -13.48 -6.24
N LEU A 245 15.37 -12.17 -6.01
CA LEU A 245 14.54 -11.61 -4.94
C LEU A 245 13.25 -10.95 -5.47
N LEU A 246 12.98 -11.08 -6.77
CA LEU A 246 11.74 -10.57 -7.37
C LEU A 246 10.54 -11.46 -6.99
N PRO A 247 9.35 -10.86 -6.75
CA PRO A 247 8.12 -11.61 -6.61
C PRO A 247 7.78 -12.39 -7.88
N LEU A 248 7.23 -13.59 -7.73
CA LEU A 248 6.99 -14.50 -8.87
C LEU A 248 6.02 -13.90 -9.89
N TRP A 249 4.94 -13.26 -9.42
CA TRP A 249 3.95 -12.61 -10.29
C TRP A 249 4.55 -11.46 -11.09
N PHE A 250 5.48 -10.70 -10.51
CA PHE A 250 6.15 -9.60 -11.18
C PHE A 250 7.11 -10.12 -12.25
N ALA A 251 7.98 -11.06 -11.90
CA ALA A 251 8.91 -11.68 -12.84
C ALA A 251 8.15 -12.31 -14.02
N ALA A 252 7.09 -13.06 -13.74
CA ALA A 252 6.25 -13.66 -14.77
C ALA A 252 5.54 -12.60 -15.64
N GLY A 253 4.99 -11.55 -15.03
CA GLY A 253 4.27 -10.48 -15.74
C GLY A 253 5.15 -9.65 -16.66
N LYS A 254 6.42 -9.47 -16.32
CA LYS A 254 7.37 -8.68 -17.14
C LYS A 254 8.02 -9.46 -18.29
N ARG A 255 7.64 -10.72 -18.53
CA ARG A 255 8.08 -11.52 -19.70
C ARG A 255 7.70 -10.93 -21.06
N ARG A 256 6.75 -9.98 -21.09
CA ARG A 256 6.34 -9.27 -22.31
C ARG A 256 6.90 -7.85 -22.40
N SER A 257 7.76 -7.46 -21.46
CA SER A 257 8.41 -6.15 -21.47
C SER A 257 9.53 -6.11 -22.51
N CYS A 258 9.57 -5.08 -23.34
CA CYS A 258 10.64 -4.88 -24.33
C CYS A 258 12.04 -4.87 -23.71
N TYR A 259 12.19 -4.35 -22.48
CA TYR A 259 13.49 -4.25 -21.81
C TYR A 259 13.78 -5.38 -20.80
N PHE A 260 12.78 -6.15 -20.39
CA PHE A 260 12.90 -7.06 -19.23
C PHE A 260 12.69 -8.54 -19.55
N THR A 261 12.43 -8.89 -20.81
CA THR A 261 12.05 -10.27 -21.18
C THR A 261 13.09 -11.30 -20.76
N GLU A 262 14.38 -11.11 -21.10
CA GLU A 262 15.44 -12.07 -20.76
C GLU A 262 15.67 -12.17 -19.24
N LEU A 263 15.69 -11.03 -18.54
CA LEU A 263 15.84 -11.00 -17.08
C LEU A 263 14.66 -11.64 -16.37
N ALA A 264 13.43 -11.49 -16.89
CA ALA A 264 12.25 -12.17 -16.39
C ALA A 264 12.36 -13.69 -16.48
N GLU A 265 12.79 -14.23 -17.64
CA GLU A 265 13.00 -15.67 -17.80
C GLU A 265 14.06 -16.19 -16.83
N LYS A 266 15.20 -15.51 -16.74
CA LYS A 266 16.29 -15.86 -15.83
C LYS A 266 15.86 -15.78 -14.36
N SER A 267 15.06 -14.77 -14.01
CA SER A 267 14.45 -14.63 -12.68
C SER A 267 13.57 -15.84 -12.36
N MET A 268 12.64 -16.18 -13.26
CA MET A 268 11.76 -17.33 -13.06
C MET A 268 12.54 -18.64 -12.95
N GLU A 269 13.51 -18.89 -13.83
CA GLU A 269 14.34 -20.10 -13.76
C GLU A 269 15.05 -20.19 -12.40
N THR A 270 15.60 -19.07 -11.91
CA THR A 270 16.26 -18.99 -10.60
C THR A 270 15.29 -19.25 -9.46
N ILE A 271 14.10 -18.65 -9.48
CA ILE A 271 13.05 -18.89 -8.47
C ILE A 271 12.70 -20.38 -8.42
N PHE A 272 12.44 -21.01 -9.55
CA PHE A 272 12.09 -22.44 -9.59
C PHE A 272 13.25 -23.35 -9.21
N ARG A 273 14.49 -22.97 -9.52
CA ARG A 273 15.69 -23.67 -9.05
C ARG A 273 15.75 -23.64 -7.53
N LEU A 274 15.55 -22.48 -6.91
CA LEU A 274 15.53 -22.31 -5.46
C LEU A 274 14.37 -23.08 -4.82
N LEU A 275 13.19 -23.12 -5.45
CA LEU A 275 12.03 -23.88 -4.98
C LEU A 275 12.26 -25.40 -4.93
N LYS A 276 13.06 -25.95 -5.85
CA LYS A 276 13.40 -27.38 -5.87
C LYS A 276 14.32 -27.79 -4.74
N ILE A 277 15.12 -26.86 -4.20
CA ILE A 277 16.04 -27.14 -3.11
C ILE A 277 15.21 -27.25 -1.82
N PRO A 278 15.19 -28.41 -1.14
CA PRO A 278 14.53 -28.57 0.15
C PRO A 278 15.01 -27.48 1.13
N PRO A 279 14.16 -26.98 2.06
CA PRO A 279 14.63 -26.06 3.10
C PRO A 279 15.90 -26.61 3.79
N ALA A 280 15.83 -27.87 4.23
CA ALA A 280 16.94 -28.63 4.85
C ALA A 280 18.24 -28.72 4.03
N ASP A 281 18.15 -28.69 2.70
CA ASP A 281 19.29 -28.82 1.77
C ASP A 281 19.65 -27.48 1.10
N SER A 282 19.03 -26.36 1.53
CA SER A 282 19.40 -24.98 1.12
C SER A 282 20.85 -24.62 1.43
N ILE A 283 21.52 -25.49 2.18
CA ILE A 283 22.93 -25.53 2.52
C ILE A 283 23.84 -25.67 1.28
N GLY A 284 23.40 -26.41 0.25
CA GLY A 284 24.18 -26.58 -1.00
C GLY A 284 24.32 -25.30 -1.83
N ILE A 285 23.50 -24.27 -1.56
CA ILE A 285 23.62 -22.94 -2.17
C ILE A 285 24.96 -22.28 -1.78
N PHE A 286 25.51 -22.62 -0.61
CA PHE A 286 26.76 -22.04 -0.11
C PHE A 286 28.03 -22.71 -0.68
N ASP A 287 27.89 -23.76 -1.48
CA ASP A 287 29.01 -24.52 -2.04
C ASP A 287 29.45 -24.02 -3.43
N ASP A 288 28.66 -23.16 -4.11
CA ASP A 288 28.97 -22.71 -5.48
C ASP A 288 28.63 -21.20 -5.70
N GLY A 289 29.65 -20.38 -5.97
CA GLY A 289 29.49 -19.02 -6.52
C GLY A 289 29.29 -17.82 -5.57
N ASP A 290 29.10 -16.65 -6.21
CA ASP A 290 28.78 -15.35 -5.60
C ASP A 290 27.35 -15.33 -5.04
N LEU A 291 27.20 -15.08 -3.73
CA LEU A 291 25.93 -15.10 -3.01
C LEU A 291 25.23 -13.73 -2.95
N ASP A 292 25.84 -12.67 -3.49
CA ASP A 292 25.32 -11.30 -3.35
C ASP A 292 23.96 -11.12 -4.01
N HIS A 293 23.66 -11.89 -5.06
CA HIS A 293 22.36 -11.92 -5.71
C HIS A 293 21.21 -12.42 -4.79
N LEU A 294 21.50 -13.18 -3.74
CA LEU A 294 20.51 -13.68 -2.77
C LEU A 294 20.36 -12.79 -1.54
N ARG A 295 21.25 -11.82 -1.34
CA ARG A 295 21.19 -10.91 -0.20
C ARG A 295 20.11 -9.86 -0.42
N ILE A 296 19.22 -9.68 0.54
CA ILE A 296 18.28 -8.56 0.57
C ILE A 296 19.08 -7.27 0.77
N ARG A 297 18.75 -6.22 0.01
CA ARG A 297 19.37 -4.89 0.20
C ARG A 297 18.92 -4.32 1.52
N LEU A 298 19.84 -4.24 2.47
CA LEU A 298 19.63 -3.64 3.77
C LEU A 298 20.77 -2.66 4.04
N THR A 299 20.40 -1.46 4.43
CA THR A 299 21.29 -0.33 4.73
C THR A 299 20.89 0.25 6.08
N GLU A 300 21.74 1.08 6.68
CA GLU A 300 21.37 1.78 7.92
C GLU A 300 20.17 2.74 7.76
N TYR A 301 19.83 3.10 6.51
CA TYR A 301 18.71 3.98 6.15
C TYR A 301 17.40 3.21 5.88
N SER A 302 17.45 1.88 5.88
CA SER A 302 16.31 1.03 5.57
C SER A 302 15.23 1.16 6.64
N LYS A 303 14.04 1.65 6.25
CA LYS A 303 12.86 1.77 7.13
C LYS A 303 11.85 0.64 6.97
N LYS A 304 11.76 0.08 5.76
CA LYS A 304 10.78 -0.95 5.39
C LYS A 304 11.42 -2.03 4.55
N VAL A 305 11.09 -3.29 4.84
CA VAL A 305 11.54 -4.47 4.10
C VAL A 305 10.31 -5.20 3.56
N ASN A 306 10.19 -5.31 2.25
CA ASN A 306 9.07 -6.00 1.59
C ASN A 306 9.56 -7.23 0.81
N LEU A 307 9.21 -8.41 1.30
CA LEU A 307 9.52 -9.71 0.70
C LEU A 307 8.25 -10.40 0.16
N SER A 308 7.14 -9.66 0.07
CA SER A 308 5.84 -10.24 -0.23
C SER A 308 5.77 -10.84 -1.65
N GLY A 309 5.15 -12.02 -1.75
CA GLY A 309 4.99 -12.72 -3.02
C GLY A 309 6.27 -13.37 -3.57
N CYS A 310 7.29 -13.56 -2.73
CA CYS A 310 8.53 -14.23 -3.07
C CYS A 310 8.58 -15.67 -2.49
N PRO A 311 8.04 -16.69 -3.19
CA PRO A 311 7.95 -18.05 -2.67
C PRO A 311 9.32 -18.74 -2.46
N GLN A 312 10.37 -18.22 -3.09
CA GLN A 312 11.74 -18.67 -2.94
C GLN A 312 12.41 -18.25 -1.63
N ILE A 313 11.87 -17.25 -0.92
CA ILE A 313 12.50 -16.73 0.30
C ILE A 313 12.27 -17.68 1.45
N THR A 314 13.37 -18.08 2.09
CA THR A 314 13.41 -18.93 3.28
C THR A 314 14.01 -18.16 4.46
N SER A 315 13.89 -18.71 5.67
CA SER A 315 14.58 -18.17 6.85
C SER A 315 16.11 -18.14 6.68
N VAL A 316 16.66 -19.01 5.82
CA VAL A 316 18.09 -19.06 5.48
C VAL A 316 18.52 -17.86 4.64
N ILE A 317 17.76 -17.52 3.59
CA ILE A 317 18.04 -16.35 2.73
C ILE A 317 17.92 -15.06 3.53
N LEU A 318 16.92 -14.99 4.41
CA LEU A 318 16.77 -13.87 5.34
C LEU A 318 18.00 -13.74 6.25
N LEU A 319 18.46 -14.84 6.86
CA LEU A 319 19.64 -14.82 7.72
C LEU A 319 20.91 -14.45 6.94
N LEU A 320 21.12 -14.99 5.74
CA LEU A 320 22.25 -14.66 4.87
C LEU A 320 22.38 -13.14 4.67
N SER A 321 21.25 -12.46 4.46
CA SER A 321 21.19 -11.02 4.23
C SER A 321 21.61 -10.19 5.45
N LEU A 322 21.57 -10.79 6.63
CA LEU A 322 21.85 -10.14 7.91
C LEU A 322 23.25 -10.44 8.44
N LEU A 323 24.01 -11.30 7.75
CA LEU A 323 25.40 -11.60 8.11
C LEU A 323 26.36 -10.61 7.44
N PRO A 324 27.46 -10.19 8.09
CA PRO A 324 28.54 -9.47 7.43
C PRO A 324 29.06 -10.17 6.16
N ASN A 325 29.39 -9.40 5.11
CA ASN A 325 29.92 -9.94 3.85
C ASN A 325 31.22 -10.74 4.04
N SER A 326 32.04 -10.36 5.04
CA SER A 326 33.29 -11.06 5.37
C SER A 326 33.09 -12.53 5.75
N TYR A 327 31.93 -12.88 6.34
CA TYR A 327 31.63 -14.28 6.69
C TYR A 327 31.36 -15.17 5.48
N CYS A 328 30.97 -14.57 4.35
CA CYS A 328 30.81 -15.30 3.11
C CYS A 328 32.16 -15.66 2.48
N VAL A 329 33.29 -15.09 2.89
CA VAL A 329 34.62 -15.39 2.33
C VAL A 329 35.35 -16.48 3.14
N ASP A 330 35.08 -16.59 4.45
CA ASP A 330 35.74 -17.54 5.35
C ASP A 330 35.05 -18.91 5.39
N PHE A 331 35.77 -19.96 4.98
CA PHE A 331 35.30 -21.35 4.91
C PHE A 331 34.86 -21.94 6.26
N MET A 332 35.55 -21.60 7.36
CA MET A 332 35.24 -22.11 8.69
C MET A 332 33.99 -21.46 9.28
N LEU A 333 33.80 -20.16 9.02
CA LEU A 333 32.59 -19.42 9.38
C LEU A 333 31.38 -19.88 8.56
N ARG A 334 31.54 -20.17 7.25
CA ARG A 334 30.50 -20.83 6.44
C ARG A 334 30.03 -22.14 7.09
N LYS A 335 30.95 -22.98 7.57
CA LYS A 335 30.61 -24.26 8.25
C LYS A 335 29.87 -24.06 9.57
N SER A 336 30.21 -23.03 10.35
CA SER A 336 29.51 -22.66 11.59
C SER A 336 28.10 -22.09 11.33
N ILE A 337 27.96 -21.24 10.30
CA ILE A 337 26.66 -20.73 9.83
C ILE A 337 25.78 -21.90 9.36
N ARG A 338 26.34 -22.85 8.59
CA ARG A 338 25.64 -24.09 8.19
C ARG A 338 25.09 -24.87 9.37
N GLN A 339 25.89 -25.08 10.43
CA GLN A 339 25.43 -25.82 11.61
C GLN A 339 24.31 -25.11 12.37
N SER A 340 24.35 -23.78 12.42
CA SER A 340 23.32 -22.95 13.05
C SER A 340 22.03 -22.88 12.23
N LEU A 341 22.14 -22.88 10.89
CA LEU A 341 20.99 -22.97 9.97
C LEU A 341 20.26 -24.31 10.11
N ILE A 342 21.00 -25.43 10.21
CA ILE A 342 20.44 -26.77 10.48
C ILE A 342 19.63 -26.78 11.78
N ASN A 343 20.10 -26.08 12.82
CA ASN A 343 19.40 -25.98 14.10
C ASN A 343 18.14 -25.11 14.01
N LEU A 344 18.16 -24.04 13.21
CA LEU A 344 17.00 -23.16 12.97
C LEU A 344 15.88 -23.88 12.22
N GLU A 345 16.23 -24.79 11.31
CA GLU A 345 15.27 -25.61 10.56
C GLU A 345 14.78 -26.83 11.36
N ARG A 346 15.60 -27.44 12.23
CA ARG A 346 15.15 -28.50 13.14
C ARG A 346 14.08 -28.05 14.13
N LEU A 347 14.09 -26.77 14.54
CA LEU A 347 13.01 -26.15 15.31
C LEU A 347 11.67 -26.12 14.56
N SER A 348 11.70 -25.99 13.24
CA SER A 348 10.47 -26.00 12.42
C SER A 348 9.80 -27.38 12.37
N ALA A 349 10.55 -28.46 12.65
CA ALA A 349 10.07 -29.85 12.60
C ALA A 349 9.59 -30.39 13.96
N ASN A 350 10.16 -29.94 15.09
CA ASN A 350 9.83 -30.44 16.42
C ASN A 350 8.77 -29.56 17.12
N ARG A 351 7.56 -30.12 17.29
CA ARG A 351 6.37 -29.39 17.73
C ARG A 351 6.36 -28.90 19.20
N ASP A 352 7.26 -29.34 20.08
CA ASP A 352 7.05 -29.17 21.53
C ASP A 352 8.30 -28.87 22.41
N GLN A 353 9.44 -28.42 21.88
CA GLN A 353 10.57 -27.98 22.74
C GLN A 353 11.00 -26.55 22.47
N CYS A 354 10.51 -25.65 23.33
CA CYS A 354 10.93 -24.26 23.44
C CYS A 354 12.21 -24.18 24.30
N GLY A 355 13.36 -24.04 23.65
CA GLY A 355 14.63 -23.71 24.32
C GLY A 355 15.15 -22.35 23.84
N SER A 356 15.30 -21.40 24.75
CA SER A 356 15.83 -20.04 24.52
C SER A 356 17.33 -19.98 24.15
N GLY A 357 17.96 -21.08 23.78
CA GLY A 357 19.42 -21.22 23.71
C GLY A 357 20.07 -21.30 22.32
N ILE A 358 19.33 -21.15 21.22
CA ILE A 358 19.80 -21.66 19.91
C ILE A 358 20.59 -20.65 19.09
N LEU A 359 20.45 -19.35 19.40
CA LEU A 359 21.20 -18.25 18.81
C LEU A 359 22.54 -17.94 19.54
N HIS A 360 22.91 -18.71 20.56
CA HIS A 360 24.18 -18.54 21.30
C HIS A 360 25.42 -18.98 20.51
N GLY A 361 25.25 -19.72 19.41
CA GLY A 361 26.33 -20.16 18.53
C GLY A 361 26.38 -19.47 17.15
N LEU A 362 25.53 -18.47 16.90
CA LEU A 362 25.53 -17.72 15.63
C LEU A 362 26.57 -16.59 15.69
N PRO A 363 27.34 -16.35 14.60
CA PRO A 363 28.21 -15.18 14.52
C PRO A 363 27.41 -13.87 14.65
N PRO A 364 28.06 -12.75 15.01
CA PRO A 364 27.44 -11.43 15.08
C PRO A 364 26.58 -11.14 13.85
N ILE A 365 25.27 -11.01 14.06
CA ILE A 365 24.31 -10.62 13.04
C ILE A 365 24.26 -9.09 13.02
N LEU A 366 24.16 -8.50 11.82
CA LEU A 366 23.97 -7.07 11.65
C LEU A 366 22.61 -6.63 12.24
N SER A 367 22.63 -5.46 12.87
CA SER A 367 21.44 -4.77 13.37
C SER A 367 21.14 -3.58 12.47
N PHE A 368 19.87 -3.45 12.08
CA PHE A 368 19.34 -2.37 11.27
C PHE A 368 18.28 -1.63 12.10
N GLU A 369 18.73 -0.66 12.89
CA GLU A 369 17.87 0.06 13.86
C GLU A 369 16.77 0.90 13.22
N GLY A 370 16.92 1.26 11.94
CA GLY A 370 15.93 2.02 11.18
C GLY A 370 14.71 1.21 10.72
N VAL A 371 14.78 -0.13 10.72
CA VAL A 371 13.72 -0.97 10.16
C VAL A 371 12.51 -1.01 11.11
N GLU A 372 11.40 -0.41 10.68
CA GLU A 372 10.15 -0.32 11.44
C GLU A 372 9.03 -1.22 10.88
N GLU A 373 9.09 -1.57 9.59
CA GLU A 373 8.07 -2.39 8.92
C GLU A 373 8.70 -3.55 8.14
N VAL A 374 8.16 -4.76 8.35
CA VAL A 374 8.53 -5.96 7.59
C VAL A 374 7.29 -6.64 7.03
N ASP A 375 7.29 -6.89 5.72
CA ASP A 375 6.24 -7.63 5.01
C ASP A 375 6.80 -8.94 4.45
N ILE A 376 6.32 -10.06 5.00
CA ILE A 376 6.66 -11.45 4.62
C ILE A 376 5.43 -12.20 4.08
N SER A 377 4.44 -11.45 3.58
CA SER A 377 3.19 -11.99 3.07
C SER A 377 3.40 -12.93 1.87
N LYS A 378 2.62 -14.01 1.79
CA LYS A 378 2.65 -14.95 0.66
C LYS A 378 4.04 -15.58 0.42
N CYS A 379 4.79 -15.85 1.50
CA CYS A 379 6.07 -16.55 1.47
C CYS A 379 5.92 -17.96 2.09
N PRO A 380 5.37 -18.95 1.36
CA PRO A 380 4.98 -20.25 1.93
C PRO A 380 6.13 -21.05 2.56
N ARG A 381 7.38 -20.80 2.16
CA ARG A 381 8.58 -21.46 2.69
C ARG A 381 9.19 -20.77 3.91
N LEU A 382 8.65 -19.63 4.34
CA LEU A 382 9.15 -18.87 5.48
C LEU A 382 8.40 -19.31 6.75
N HIS A 383 9.17 -19.75 7.75
CA HIS A 383 8.60 -20.17 9.04
C HIS A 383 8.59 -18.99 10.01
N LEU A 384 7.39 -18.52 10.35
CA LEU A 384 7.19 -17.34 11.19
C LEU A 384 7.93 -17.43 12.54
N GLU A 385 7.93 -18.58 13.21
CA GLU A 385 8.63 -18.75 14.48
C GLU A 385 10.14 -18.54 14.35
N SER A 386 10.79 -19.16 13.36
CA SER A 386 12.22 -19.00 13.10
C SER A 386 12.55 -17.57 12.68
N THR A 387 11.64 -16.90 11.97
CA THR A 387 11.83 -15.53 11.52
C THR A 387 11.72 -14.51 12.67
N ILE A 388 10.87 -14.76 13.67
CA ILE A 388 10.79 -13.94 14.89
C ILE A 388 12.13 -13.94 15.65
N GLU A 389 12.82 -15.08 15.69
CA GLU A 389 14.17 -15.17 16.29
C GLU A 389 15.20 -14.28 15.59
N ILE A 390 15.07 -14.16 14.27
CA ILE A 390 15.95 -13.30 13.45
C ILE A 390 15.63 -11.81 13.73
N PHE A 391 14.35 -11.44 13.73
CA PHE A 391 13.92 -10.06 13.94
C PHE A 391 14.33 -9.51 15.31
N LEU A 392 14.30 -10.34 16.36
CA LEU A 392 14.74 -9.97 17.72
C LEU A 392 16.13 -9.30 17.73
N LYS A 393 17.08 -9.82 16.95
CA LYS A 393 18.46 -9.33 16.93
C LYS A 393 18.69 -8.26 15.87
N SER A 394 18.04 -8.38 14.71
CA SER A 394 18.34 -7.55 13.56
C SER A 394 17.46 -6.31 13.41
N PHE A 395 16.22 -6.33 13.92
CA PHE A 395 15.25 -5.24 13.76
C PHE A 395 14.71 -4.80 15.13
N PRO A 396 15.53 -4.20 16.00
CA PRO A 396 15.13 -3.84 17.36
C PRO A 396 14.03 -2.76 17.43
N SER A 397 13.86 -1.98 16.35
CA SER A 397 12.83 -0.95 16.22
C SER A 397 11.57 -1.42 15.49
N LEU A 398 11.41 -2.72 15.22
CA LEU A 398 10.27 -3.25 14.47
C LEU A 398 8.93 -2.88 15.15
N ARG A 399 8.07 -2.17 14.40
CA ARG A 399 6.74 -1.73 14.84
C ARG A 399 5.62 -2.49 14.13
N LYS A 400 5.82 -2.82 12.86
CA LYS A 400 4.79 -3.40 11.98
C LYS A 400 5.27 -4.70 11.36
N LEU A 401 4.48 -5.76 11.52
CA LEU A 401 4.72 -7.04 10.87
C LEU A 401 3.50 -7.45 10.05
N ARG A 402 3.70 -7.65 8.74
CA ARG A 402 2.69 -8.22 7.84
C ARG A 402 3.12 -9.61 7.41
N ALA A 403 2.26 -10.59 7.68
CA ALA A 403 2.50 -12.01 7.52
C ALA A 403 1.24 -12.69 6.95
N THR A 404 0.65 -12.07 5.92
CA THR A 404 -0.62 -12.53 5.33
C THR A 404 -0.43 -13.81 4.51
N HIS A 405 -1.45 -14.67 4.52
CA HIS A 405 -1.48 -15.98 3.87
C HIS A 405 -0.36 -16.95 4.33
N LEU A 406 0.19 -16.74 5.53
CA LEU A 406 1.05 -17.71 6.20
C LEU A 406 0.18 -18.62 7.10
N LEU A 407 -0.07 -19.84 6.63
CA LEU A 407 -0.99 -20.79 7.28
C LEU A 407 -0.45 -21.34 8.62
N ASN A 408 0.88 -21.36 8.82
CA ASN A 408 1.56 -21.97 9.97
C ASN A 408 1.52 -21.14 11.27
N PHE A 409 0.45 -20.38 11.50
CA PHE A 409 0.33 -19.55 12.71
C PHE A 409 -0.36 -20.30 13.85
N LYS A 410 0.14 -20.10 15.08
CA LYS A 410 -0.48 -20.50 16.35
C LYS A 410 -0.53 -19.30 17.28
N THR A 411 -1.49 -19.26 18.21
CA THR A 411 -1.60 -18.20 19.22
C THR A 411 -0.33 -18.08 20.08
N THR A 412 0.40 -19.18 20.29
CA THR A 412 1.71 -19.20 20.95
C THR A 412 2.80 -18.45 20.18
N THR A 413 2.71 -18.40 18.84
CA THR A 413 3.62 -17.63 17.98
C THR A 413 3.45 -16.13 18.22
N LEU A 414 2.22 -15.65 18.41
CA LEU A 414 1.95 -14.25 18.75
C LEU A 414 2.59 -13.88 20.10
N HIS A 415 2.46 -14.75 21.11
CA HIS A 415 3.10 -14.55 22.40
C HIS A 415 4.63 -14.47 22.30
N LYS A 416 5.27 -15.36 21.52
CA LYS A 416 6.72 -15.31 21.26
C LYS A 416 7.12 -13.98 20.59
N LEU A 417 6.34 -13.52 19.61
CA LEU A 417 6.56 -12.24 18.94
C LEU A 417 6.51 -11.08 19.93
N MET A 418 5.54 -11.08 20.85
CA MET A 418 5.37 -10.02 21.86
C MET A 418 6.50 -10.00 22.89
N LEU A 419 6.99 -11.17 23.31
CA LEU A 419 8.14 -11.27 24.22
C LEU A 419 9.45 -10.80 23.58
N LYS A 420 9.64 -11.10 22.29
CA LYS A 420 10.91 -10.86 21.59
C LYS A 420 10.97 -9.50 20.88
N CYS A 421 9.84 -8.97 20.43
CA CYS A 421 9.77 -7.69 19.73
C CYS A 421 8.89 -6.71 20.52
N PRO A 422 9.38 -6.11 21.63
CA PRO A 422 8.55 -5.35 22.57
C PRO A 422 7.99 -4.03 21.98
N ARG A 423 8.58 -3.52 20.90
CA ARG A 423 8.13 -2.30 20.20
C ARG A 423 7.03 -2.57 19.18
N ILE A 424 6.68 -3.83 18.93
CA ILE A 424 5.67 -4.17 17.94
C ILE A 424 4.30 -3.63 18.34
N SER A 425 3.69 -2.87 17.45
CA SER A 425 2.41 -2.20 17.67
C SER A 425 1.34 -2.65 16.68
N GLU A 426 1.73 -3.12 15.48
CA GLU A 426 0.82 -3.57 14.44
C GLU A 426 1.21 -4.96 13.92
N VAL A 427 0.24 -5.88 13.88
CA VAL A 427 0.41 -7.25 13.37
C VAL A 427 -0.73 -7.61 12.44
N ASP A 428 -0.40 -8.03 11.21
CA ASP A 428 -1.35 -8.47 10.19
C ASP A 428 -1.10 -9.92 9.79
N LEU A 429 -2.08 -10.78 10.08
CA LEU A 429 -2.07 -12.23 9.86
C LEU A 429 -3.26 -12.68 9.00
N THR A 430 -3.76 -11.80 8.13
CA THR A 430 -4.89 -12.05 7.24
C THR A 430 -4.70 -13.34 6.43
N ILE A 431 -5.77 -14.12 6.28
CA ILE A 431 -5.86 -15.24 5.33
C ILE A 431 -7.12 -15.10 4.47
N ASP A 432 -7.28 -16.02 3.52
CA ASP A 432 -8.46 -16.04 2.68
C ASP A 432 -9.73 -16.26 3.48
N ILE A 433 -10.67 -15.35 3.26
CA ILE A 433 -12.05 -15.59 3.61
C ILE A 433 -12.54 -16.62 2.59
N THR A 434 -12.55 -17.91 2.98
CA THR A 434 -13.27 -18.96 2.23
C THR A 434 -14.65 -18.42 1.84
N PRO A 435 -15.18 -18.72 0.65
CA PRO A 435 -16.35 -18.02 0.14
C PRO A 435 -17.51 -18.16 1.13
N LEU A 436 -17.68 -17.12 1.95
CA LEU A 436 -18.93 -16.76 2.56
C LEU A 436 -19.80 -16.39 1.37
N ILE A 437 -20.46 -17.38 0.80
CA ILE A 437 -21.54 -17.14 -0.15
C ILE A 437 -22.46 -16.14 0.58
N PRO A 438 -22.61 -14.89 0.09
CA PRO A 438 -23.65 -14.03 0.62
C PRO A 438 -24.94 -14.79 0.39
N ALA A 439 -25.60 -15.20 1.46
CA ALA A 439 -26.82 -15.99 1.42
C ALA A 439 -27.94 -15.17 0.75
N GLN A 440 -27.94 -15.11 -0.56
CA GLN A 440 -29.03 -14.60 -1.39
C GLN A 440 -29.30 -15.47 -2.63
N VAL A 441 -28.70 -16.66 -2.71
CA VAL A 441 -29.19 -17.74 -3.57
C VAL A 441 -29.46 -18.95 -2.69
N SER A 442 -30.75 -19.16 -2.40
CA SER A 442 -31.26 -20.31 -1.67
C SER A 442 -30.98 -21.60 -2.45
N VAL A 443 -29.89 -22.29 -2.13
CA VAL A 443 -29.77 -23.73 -2.33
C VAL A 443 -30.07 -24.38 -0.99
N ILE A 444 -31.28 -24.93 -0.89
CA ILE A 444 -31.74 -25.73 0.25
C ILE A 444 -30.80 -26.93 0.38
N SER A 445 -29.85 -26.85 1.32
CA SER A 445 -29.17 -28.04 1.84
C SER A 445 -29.80 -28.39 3.18
N SER A 446 -30.56 -29.48 3.16
CA SER A 446 -31.35 -30.00 4.27
C SER A 446 -30.47 -30.61 5.36
N SER A 447 -30.19 -29.86 6.42
CA SER A 447 -30.15 -30.38 7.81
C SER A 447 -29.97 -29.24 8.81
N PRO A 448 -31.01 -28.85 9.57
CA PRO A 448 -30.82 -28.01 10.74
C PRO A 448 -30.29 -28.91 11.86
N VAL A 449 -29.04 -28.71 12.28
CA VAL A 449 -28.61 -29.20 13.60
C VAL A 449 -29.20 -28.22 14.60
N ILE A 450 -30.36 -28.60 15.15
CA ILE A 450 -31.00 -27.92 16.27
C ILE A 450 -30.07 -28.09 17.48
N VAL A 451 -29.43 -27.00 17.91
CA VAL A 451 -28.83 -26.90 19.24
C VAL A 451 -29.89 -26.23 20.14
N PRO A 452 -30.28 -26.85 21.27
CA PRO A 452 -31.38 -26.36 22.08
C PRO A 452 -31.03 -25.03 22.78
N PRO A 453 -32.04 -24.17 23.07
CA PRO A 453 -31.82 -22.90 23.75
C PRO A 453 -31.46 -23.17 25.22
N LEU A 454 -30.24 -22.81 25.62
CA LEU A 454 -29.87 -22.73 27.04
C LEU A 454 -30.33 -21.39 27.60
N THR A 455 -31.14 -21.50 28.65
CA THR A 455 -31.88 -20.45 29.33
C THR A 455 -31.00 -19.42 30.00
N ASN A 456 -31.46 -18.16 29.95
CA ASN A 456 -30.98 -16.99 30.70
C ASN A 456 -30.50 -17.36 32.11
N LYS A 457 -29.20 -17.22 32.35
CA LYS A 457 -28.65 -17.02 33.70
C LYS A 457 -27.62 -15.89 33.66
N SER A 458 -27.90 -14.91 34.52
CA SER A 458 -27.10 -13.75 34.88
C SER A 458 -25.59 -14.01 34.93
N CYS A 459 -24.82 -13.06 34.37
CA CYS A 459 -23.37 -12.95 34.49
C CYS A 459 -22.90 -13.06 35.94
N PHE A 460 -22.25 -14.19 36.28
CA PHE A 460 -21.22 -14.28 37.32
C PHE A 460 -20.47 -15.61 37.10
N VAL A 461 -19.29 -15.55 36.48
CA VAL A 461 -18.30 -16.63 36.58
C VAL A 461 -16.95 -15.99 36.86
N GLY A 462 -16.43 -16.29 38.05
CA GLY A 462 -15.18 -15.78 38.57
C GLY A 462 -13.95 -16.25 37.80
N ASN A 463 -12.89 -15.44 37.93
CA ASN A 463 -11.54 -15.73 37.50
C ASN A 463 -11.05 -17.08 38.07
N ASN A 464 -11.16 -18.16 37.30
CA ASN A 464 -10.45 -19.41 37.58
C ASN A 464 -9.79 -19.90 36.28
N PHE A 465 -8.62 -19.35 35.97
CA PHE A 465 -7.64 -19.93 35.05
C PHE A 465 -6.20 -19.71 35.52
N LEU A 466 -5.98 -19.74 36.84
CA LEU A 466 -4.65 -19.74 37.47
C LEU A 466 -4.11 -21.17 37.70
N GLY A 467 -4.59 -22.16 36.94
CA GLY A 467 -4.32 -23.57 37.21
C GLY A 467 -3.93 -24.38 35.99
N MET A 468 -2.79 -24.09 35.35
CA MET A 468 -1.86 -25.12 34.88
C MET A 468 -0.54 -24.51 34.36
N ALA A 469 0.55 -24.98 34.97
CA ALA A 469 1.97 -24.84 34.62
C ALA A 469 2.68 -23.50 34.92
N SER A 470 3.34 -23.52 36.08
CA SER A 470 4.43 -22.67 36.58
C SER A 470 5.45 -22.23 35.51
N TYR A 471 5.50 -20.90 35.26
CA TYR A 471 6.75 -20.15 35.08
C TYR A 471 6.55 -18.77 35.73
N HIS A 472 7.41 -18.43 36.69
CA HIS A 472 7.38 -17.16 37.39
C HIS A 472 7.71 -15.99 36.45
N SER A 473 6.69 -15.26 36.00
CA SER A 473 6.71 -13.82 35.69
C SER A 473 5.29 -13.42 35.30
N GLN A 474 4.76 -12.32 35.86
CA GLN A 474 3.54 -11.71 35.34
C GLN A 474 3.72 -11.47 33.84
N PRO A 475 2.73 -11.79 32.98
CA PRO A 475 2.87 -11.53 31.55
C PRO A 475 3.05 -10.02 31.35
N SER A 476 4.18 -9.63 30.77
CA SER A 476 4.41 -8.25 30.37
C SER A 476 3.31 -7.85 29.39
N VAL A 477 2.56 -6.81 29.75
CA VAL A 477 1.50 -6.27 28.89
C VAL A 477 2.12 -5.78 27.58
N SER A 478 1.54 -6.19 26.46
CA SER A 478 2.07 -5.84 25.14
C SER A 478 1.73 -4.41 24.70
N ASN A 479 2.54 -3.92 23.76
CA ASN A 479 2.33 -2.64 23.06
C ASN A 479 1.51 -2.79 21.77
N ILE A 480 0.91 -3.96 21.51
CA ILE A 480 0.08 -4.15 20.33
C ILE A 480 -1.16 -3.27 20.43
N THR A 481 -1.30 -2.37 19.45
CA THR A 481 -2.44 -1.46 19.31
C THR A 481 -3.31 -1.81 18.13
N ARG A 482 -2.77 -2.47 17.08
CA ARG A 482 -3.49 -2.90 15.89
C ARG A 482 -3.26 -4.39 15.61
N LEU A 483 -4.32 -5.18 15.64
CA LEU A 483 -4.26 -6.61 15.35
C LEU A 483 -5.26 -6.96 14.23
N ILE A 484 -4.77 -7.60 13.17
CA ILE A 484 -5.60 -8.05 12.03
C ILE A 484 -5.49 -9.57 11.93
N LEU A 485 -6.62 -10.24 12.09
CA LEU A 485 -6.79 -11.69 12.05
C LEU A 485 -7.87 -12.09 11.03
N GLU A 486 -8.08 -11.28 10.00
CA GLU A 486 -9.13 -11.49 9.00
C GLU A 486 -9.04 -12.88 8.36
N GLY A 487 -10.19 -13.54 8.20
CA GLY A 487 -10.33 -14.88 7.62
C GLY A 487 -9.87 -16.04 8.50
N ARG A 488 -9.28 -15.80 9.67
CA ARG A 488 -8.72 -16.86 10.55
C ARG A 488 -9.82 -17.68 11.22
N SER A 489 -10.35 -18.68 10.52
CA SER A 489 -11.34 -19.63 11.05
C SER A 489 -10.76 -20.63 12.06
N ASP A 490 -9.44 -20.66 12.25
CA ASP A 490 -8.74 -21.49 13.23
C ASP A 490 -8.68 -20.86 14.64
N ILE A 491 -9.10 -19.60 14.78
CA ILE A 491 -9.15 -18.89 16.06
C ILE A 491 -10.49 -19.11 16.74
N SER A 492 -10.46 -19.48 18.01
CA SER A 492 -11.63 -19.70 18.86
C SER A 492 -11.77 -18.65 19.96
N ASP A 493 -12.87 -18.70 20.72
CA ASP A 493 -13.06 -17.84 21.89
C ASP A 493 -11.97 -18.01 22.95
N LEU A 494 -11.39 -19.20 23.09
CA LEU A 494 -10.27 -19.47 24.01
C LEU A 494 -9.00 -18.73 23.57
N ASP A 495 -8.75 -18.69 22.26
CA ASP A 495 -7.63 -17.95 21.69
C ASP A 495 -7.81 -16.44 21.87
N LEU A 496 -9.03 -15.93 21.65
CA LEU A 496 -9.35 -14.52 21.95
C LEU A 496 -9.20 -14.19 23.43
N GLN A 497 -9.61 -15.09 24.33
CA GLN A 497 -9.42 -14.90 25.77
C GLN A 497 -7.94 -14.82 26.12
N TYR A 498 -7.10 -15.66 25.50
CA TYR A 498 -5.65 -15.62 25.66
C TYR A 498 -5.06 -14.30 25.11
N ILE A 499 -5.44 -13.90 23.90
CA ILE A 499 -4.99 -12.65 23.26
C ILE A 499 -5.38 -11.43 24.11
N THR A 500 -6.62 -11.37 24.58
CA THR A 500 -7.12 -10.24 25.39
C THR A 500 -6.51 -10.17 26.78
N GLY A 501 -5.97 -11.28 27.29
CA GLY A 501 -5.14 -11.26 28.50
C GLY A 501 -3.79 -10.56 28.32
N LEU A 502 -3.26 -10.51 27.10
CA LEU A 502 -1.93 -9.97 26.78
C LEU A 502 -1.98 -8.60 26.08
N CYS A 503 -3.03 -8.35 25.28
CA CYS A 503 -3.21 -7.18 24.41
C CYS A 503 -4.23 -6.18 24.99
N VAL A 504 -4.12 -5.80 26.26
CA VAL A 504 -5.09 -4.86 26.88
C VAL A 504 -4.99 -3.43 26.31
N SER A 505 -3.89 -3.09 25.63
CA SER A 505 -3.68 -1.79 24.97
C SER A 505 -4.26 -1.71 23.55
N LEU A 506 -5.00 -2.73 23.11
CA LEU A 506 -5.55 -2.81 21.77
C LEU A 506 -6.48 -1.63 21.48
N LYS A 507 -6.27 -1.02 20.30
CA LYS A 507 -7.04 0.12 19.79
C LYS A 507 -7.83 -0.24 18.53
N TYR A 508 -7.28 -1.15 17.72
CA TYR A 508 -7.87 -1.64 16.49
C TYR A 508 -7.83 -3.17 16.46
N ILE A 509 -8.96 -3.79 16.14
CA ILE A 509 -9.09 -5.23 15.91
C ILE A 509 -9.87 -5.50 14.62
N ASN A 510 -9.37 -6.43 13.80
CA ASN A 510 -10.10 -6.97 12.66
C ASN A 510 -10.21 -8.51 12.78
N LEU A 511 -11.43 -9.00 12.98
CA LEU A 511 -11.84 -10.41 13.04
C LEU A 511 -12.79 -10.77 11.89
N LYS A 512 -12.86 -9.95 10.82
CA LYS A 512 -13.77 -10.20 9.71
C LYS A 512 -13.62 -11.63 9.18
N GLY A 513 -14.73 -12.34 9.01
CA GLY A 513 -14.74 -13.73 8.53
C GLY A 513 -14.17 -14.77 9.51
N CYS A 514 -13.87 -14.41 10.77
CA CYS A 514 -13.50 -15.38 11.82
C CYS A 514 -14.74 -16.13 12.32
N VAL A 515 -15.25 -17.07 11.52
CA VAL A 515 -16.52 -17.77 11.76
C VAL A 515 -16.56 -18.64 13.03
N SER A 516 -15.41 -19.03 13.56
CA SER A 516 -15.30 -19.86 14.77
C SER A 516 -15.41 -19.06 16.08
N VAL A 517 -15.40 -17.74 16.00
CA VAL A 517 -15.55 -16.83 17.14
C VAL A 517 -17.03 -16.56 17.38
N THR A 518 -17.46 -16.64 18.65
CA THR A 518 -18.86 -16.39 19.05
C THR A 518 -19.07 -14.98 19.59
N ASP A 519 -20.34 -14.55 19.68
CA ASP A 519 -20.72 -13.28 20.31
C ASP A 519 -20.16 -13.14 21.73
N THR A 520 -20.08 -14.24 22.49
CA THR A 520 -19.54 -14.24 23.86
C THR A 520 -18.03 -13.98 23.87
N GLY A 521 -17.29 -14.56 22.91
CA GLY A 521 -15.86 -14.31 22.74
C GLY A 521 -15.58 -12.83 22.41
N ILE A 522 -16.38 -12.25 21.51
CA ILE A 522 -16.23 -10.85 21.09
C ILE A 522 -16.63 -9.89 22.22
N SER A 523 -17.74 -10.14 22.91
CA SER A 523 -18.15 -9.32 24.05
C SER A 523 -17.09 -9.30 25.16
N ASN A 524 -16.47 -10.45 25.45
CA ASN A 524 -15.37 -10.54 26.40
C ASN A 524 -14.14 -9.73 25.97
N LEU A 525 -13.82 -9.72 24.68
CA LEU A 525 -12.76 -8.89 24.12
C LEU A 525 -13.05 -7.39 24.31
N ILE A 526 -14.26 -6.96 23.97
CA ILE A 526 -14.70 -5.56 24.09
C ILE A 526 -14.60 -5.10 25.55
N CYS A 527 -15.10 -5.90 26.50
CA CYS A 527 -15.06 -5.58 27.93
C CYS A 527 -13.62 -5.44 28.48
N ARG A 528 -12.65 -6.20 27.93
CA ARG A 528 -11.26 -6.18 28.42
C ARG A 528 -10.39 -5.10 27.76
N CYS A 529 -10.65 -4.78 26.50
CA CYS A 529 -9.84 -3.83 25.73
C CYS A 529 -10.48 -2.43 25.72
N SER A 530 -10.39 -1.71 26.84
CA SER A 530 -11.05 -0.40 27.04
C SER A 530 -10.50 0.75 26.18
N LYS A 531 -9.41 0.53 25.43
CA LYS A 531 -8.81 1.51 24.51
C LYS A 531 -9.26 1.32 23.05
N LEU A 532 -10.16 0.38 22.76
CA LEU A 532 -10.65 0.12 21.42
C LEU A 532 -11.37 1.36 20.86
N HIS A 533 -10.96 1.77 19.66
CA HIS A 533 -11.66 2.77 18.85
C HIS A 533 -12.08 2.21 17.49
N SER A 534 -11.54 1.06 17.05
CA SER A 534 -11.88 0.45 15.76
C SER A 534 -12.11 -1.05 15.88
N ILE A 535 -13.31 -1.50 15.51
CA ILE A 535 -13.74 -2.90 15.59
C ILE A 535 -14.33 -3.31 14.24
N LEU A 536 -13.66 -4.26 13.58
CA LEU A 536 -14.13 -4.86 12.32
C LEU A 536 -14.41 -6.34 12.56
N VAL A 537 -15.68 -6.71 12.49
CA VAL A 537 -16.19 -8.05 12.82
C VAL A 537 -17.25 -8.50 11.81
N CYS A 538 -17.21 -7.96 10.59
CA CYS A 538 -18.12 -8.36 9.52
C CYS A 538 -18.09 -9.88 9.31
N ASP A 539 -19.27 -10.43 9.02
CA ASP A 539 -19.46 -11.85 8.74
C ASP A 539 -18.94 -12.77 9.87
N THR A 540 -19.12 -12.33 11.13
CA THR A 540 -18.89 -13.11 12.36
C THR A 540 -20.19 -13.28 13.16
N SER A 541 -20.10 -13.95 14.30
CA SER A 541 -21.20 -14.12 15.25
C SER A 541 -21.47 -12.90 16.13
N PHE A 542 -20.95 -11.69 15.84
CA PHE A 542 -21.23 -10.47 16.62
C PHE A 542 -22.75 -10.25 16.77
N GLY A 543 -23.20 -9.97 17.99
CA GLY A 543 -24.62 -9.87 18.32
C GLY A 543 -24.90 -9.01 19.55
N ILE A 544 -26.03 -9.29 20.21
CA ILE A 544 -26.58 -8.49 21.30
C ILE A 544 -25.61 -8.36 22.48
N ASN A 545 -24.87 -9.41 22.86
CA ASN A 545 -23.95 -9.33 24.00
C ASN A 545 -22.78 -8.38 23.71
N SER A 546 -22.29 -8.37 22.47
CA SER A 546 -21.23 -7.45 22.05
C SER A 546 -21.72 -6.01 22.01
N ILE A 547 -22.95 -5.76 21.55
CA ILE A 547 -23.56 -4.41 21.59
C ILE A 547 -23.73 -3.94 23.03
N GLN A 548 -24.22 -4.81 23.92
CA GLN A 548 -24.34 -4.49 25.34
C GLN A 548 -22.98 -4.17 25.96
N ALA A 549 -21.92 -4.90 25.59
CA ALA A 549 -20.56 -4.59 26.03
C ALA A 549 -20.09 -3.20 25.55
N LEU A 550 -20.37 -2.82 24.30
CA LEU A 550 -20.02 -1.48 23.77
C LEU A 550 -20.75 -0.35 24.50
N CYS A 551 -22.04 -0.56 24.79
CA CYS A 551 -22.89 0.44 25.44
C CYS A 551 -22.76 0.44 26.98
N SER A 552 -22.10 -0.56 27.56
CA SER A 552 -21.81 -0.58 29.00
C SER A 552 -20.74 0.45 29.34
N GLY A 553 -20.90 1.18 30.46
CA GLY A 553 -19.88 2.12 30.92
C GLY A 553 -18.58 1.39 31.27
N ILE A 554 -17.43 2.01 30.98
CA ILE A 554 -16.11 1.45 31.33
C ILE A 554 -16.05 1.25 32.85
N THR A 555 -16.06 0.00 33.33
CA THR A 555 -15.97 -0.29 34.76
C THR A 555 -14.55 -0.03 35.26
N SER A 556 -14.27 1.20 35.69
CA SER A 556 -13.21 1.44 36.68
C SER A 556 -13.74 1.00 38.05
N PHE A 557 -13.04 0.11 38.74
CA PHE A 557 -13.39 -0.31 40.09
C PHE A 557 -13.39 0.89 41.06
N GLY A 558 -14.55 1.51 41.30
CA GLY A 558 -14.76 2.62 42.23
C GLY A 558 -16.25 2.86 42.52
N PRO A 559 -16.64 3.33 43.72
CA PRO A 559 -18.03 3.33 44.13
C PRO A 559 -18.80 4.61 43.73
N ALA A 560 -19.98 4.35 43.16
CA ALA A 560 -21.28 5.03 43.27
C ALA A 560 -21.48 6.56 43.02
N ALA A 561 -22.47 6.79 42.14
CA ALA A 561 -23.53 7.83 42.17
C ALA A 561 -23.23 9.26 41.68
N SER A 562 -23.60 9.56 40.42
CA SER A 562 -24.54 10.62 39.96
C SER A 562 -24.40 10.82 38.43
N ASP A 563 -25.49 11.25 37.78
CA ASP A 563 -25.59 11.77 36.40
C ASP A 563 -25.57 10.77 35.22
N LEU A 564 -26.74 10.63 34.57
CA LEU A 564 -26.96 9.82 33.37
C LEU A 564 -26.18 10.37 32.15
N GLU A 565 -26.03 11.69 32.04
CA GLU A 565 -25.24 12.36 30.97
C GLU A 565 -23.72 12.13 31.12
N LYS A 566 -23.21 11.94 32.34
CA LYS A 566 -21.80 11.54 32.56
C LYS A 566 -21.54 10.07 32.25
N ARG A 567 -22.55 9.20 32.27
CA ARG A 567 -22.35 7.76 31.98
C ARG A 567 -22.12 7.48 30.50
N CYS A 568 -22.75 8.23 29.59
CA CYS A 568 -22.64 7.97 28.15
C CYS A 568 -21.24 8.31 27.60
N SER A 569 -20.59 9.38 28.09
CA SER A 569 -19.23 9.77 27.66
C SER A 569 -18.15 8.73 28.01
N ASP A 570 -18.44 7.84 28.95
CA ASP A 570 -17.54 6.78 29.41
C ASP A 570 -17.82 5.41 28.79
N THR A 571 -18.75 5.30 27.83
CA THR A 571 -18.97 4.06 27.08
C THR A 571 -17.93 3.90 25.96
N LEU A 572 -17.65 2.66 25.56
CA LEU A 572 -16.82 2.40 24.37
C LEU A 572 -17.54 2.86 23.10
N ALA A 573 -18.86 2.69 23.02
CA ALA A 573 -19.70 3.14 21.91
C ALA A 573 -19.50 4.64 21.61
N PHE A 574 -19.45 5.48 22.65
CA PHE A 574 -19.26 6.92 22.51
C PHE A 574 -17.91 7.31 21.88
N LYS A 575 -16.83 6.58 22.23
CA LYS A 575 -15.46 6.85 21.78
C LYS A 575 -15.10 6.13 20.48
N LEU A 576 -15.99 5.26 19.98
CA LEU A 576 -15.72 4.41 18.84
C LEU A 576 -15.63 5.24 17.55
N GLN A 577 -14.56 5.04 16.79
CA GLN A 577 -14.30 5.70 15.51
C GLN A 577 -14.62 4.80 14.32
N THR A 578 -14.47 3.49 14.45
CA THR A 578 -14.77 2.54 13.38
C THR A 578 -15.58 1.36 13.92
N LEU A 579 -16.73 1.10 13.29
CA LEU A 579 -17.55 -0.07 13.59
C LEU A 579 -18.02 -0.72 12.29
N HIS A 580 -17.50 -1.91 11.99
CA HIS A 580 -17.96 -2.70 10.85
C HIS A 580 -18.55 -4.03 11.34
N ILE A 581 -19.88 -4.15 11.23
CA ILE A 581 -20.68 -5.30 11.68
C ILE A 581 -21.55 -5.85 10.54
N GLY A 582 -21.17 -5.58 9.29
CA GLY A 582 -21.91 -6.05 8.12
C GLY A 582 -21.98 -7.57 8.04
N GLY A 583 -23.14 -8.13 7.71
CA GLY A 583 -23.39 -9.58 7.64
C GLY A 583 -23.56 -10.27 8.99
N CYS A 584 -23.52 -9.53 10.11
CA CYS A 584 -23.79 -10.09 11.44
C CYS A 584 -25.29 -10.21 11.68
N MET A 585 -25.81 -11.44 11.62
CA MET A 585 -27.24 -11.75 11.77
C MET A 585 -27.72 -11.80 13.23
N GLY A 586 -26.81 -11.76 14.20
CA GLY A 586 -27.12 -11.82 15.64
C GLY A 586 -27.58 -10.49 16.25
N VAL A 587 -27.82 -9.48 15.43
CA VAL A 587 -28.14 -8.11 15.82
C VAL A 587 -29.59 -7.77 15.42
N ASP A 588 -30.38 -7.27 16.37
CA ASP A 588 -31.78 -6.88 16.16
C ASP A 588 -31.95 -5.35 16.05
N GLU A 589 -33.15 -4.92 15.65
CA GLU A 589 -33.48 -3.49 15.47
C GLU A 589 -33.30 -2.66 16.74
N ARG A 590 -33.67 -3.22 17.90
CA ARG A 590 -33.59 -2.51 19.20
C ARG A 590 -32.15 -2.31 19.65
N SER A 591 -31.32 -3.35 19.56
CA SER A 591 -29.91 -3.25 19.90
C SER A 591 -29.15 -2.31 18.97
N LEU A 592 -29.50 -2.25 17.68
CA LEU A 592 -28.95 -1.25 16.76
C LEU A 592 -29.38 0.17 17.12
N PHE A 593 -30.66 0.37 17.45
CA PHE A 593 -31.14 1.66 17.91
C PHE A 593 -30.36 2.14 19.14
N ASP A 594 -30.22 1.29 20.15
CA ASP A 594 -29.49 1.60 21.38
C ASP A 594 -28.02 1.95 21.09
N LEU A 595 -27.38 1.21 20.18
CA LEU A 595 -26.01 1.46 19.76
C LEU A 595 -25.86 2.79 19.01
N MET A 596 -26.72 3.04 18.01
CA MET A 596 -26.66 4.26 17.18
C MET A 596 -26.92 5.52 17.99
N SER A 597 -27.79 5.45 19.01
CA SER A 597 -28.06 6.59 19.90
C SER A 597 -26.86 7.03 20.76
N GLN A 598 -25.84 6.17 20.90
CA GLN A 598 -24.68 6.42 21.77
C GLN A 598 -23.38 6.69 20.99
N THR A 599 -23.35 6.47 19.67
CA THR A 599 -22.13 6.58 18.86
C THR A 599 -21.93 8.00 18.31
N GLN A 600 -21.14 8.83 18.99
CA GLN A 600 -20.89 10.21 18.56
C GLN A 600 -19.61 10.38 17.71
N ALA A 601 -18.57 9.59 17.97
CA ALA A 601 -17.24 9.76 17.37
C ALA A 601 -17.00 8.94 16.09
N LEU A 602 -18.02 8.26 15.55
CA LEU A 602 -17.85 7.37 14.40
C LEU A 602 -17.41 8.14 13.15
N VAL A 603 -16.31 7.67 12.56
CA VAL A 603 -15.75 8.10 11.27
C VAL A 603 -16.06 7.08 10.18
N SER A 604 -16.15 5.80 10.52
CA SER A 604 -16.41 4.73 9.56
C SER A 604 -17.39 3.69 10.10
N LEU A 605 -18.50 3.48 9.39
CA LEU A 605 -19.60 2.63 9.80
C LEU A 605 -20.00 1.68 8.66
N CYS A 606 -20.02 0.38 8.92
CA CYS A 606 -20.55 -0.62 8.00
C CYS A 606 -21.63 -1.46 8.69
N LEU A 607 -22.86 -1.33 8.18
CA LEU A 607 -24.09 -2.00 8.60
C LEU A 607 -24.64 -2.89 7.48
N ARG A 608 -23.83 -3.23 6.48
CA ARG A 608 -24.24 -4.03 5.31
C ARG A 608 -25.04 -5.26 5.72
N GLY A 609 -26.22 -5.45 5.14
CA GLY A 609 -27.02 -6.67 5.32
C GLY A 609 -27.47 -6.94 6.76
N THR A 610 -27.39 -5.94 7.64
CA THR A 610 -27.98 -6.00 8.99
C THR A 610 -29.46 -5.63 8.95
N HIS A 611 -30.15 -5.81 10.07
CA HIS A 611 -31.55 -5.42 10.24
C HIS A 611 -31.73 -3.93 10.61
N VAL A 612 -30.83 -3.04 10.20
CA VAL A 612 -30.97 -1.60 10.49
C VAL A 612 -32.18 -1.00 9.77
N VAL A 613 -32.92 -0.16 10.50
CA VAL A 613 -34.09 0.59 10.06
C VAL A 613 -33.88 2.10 10.25
N ASP A 614 -34.73 2.91 9.62
CA ASP A 614 -34.65 4.37 9.61
C ASP A 614 -34.56 4.99 11.01
N ASP A 615 -35.34 4.49 11.97
CA ASP A 615 -35.38 5.00 13.34
C ASP A 615 -34.00 4.97 14.01
N ALA A 616 -33.18 3.94 13.76
CA ALA A 616 -31.84 3.86 14.32
C ALA A 616 -30.91 4.95 13.74
N LEU A 617 -31.06 5.29 12.45
CA LEU A 617 -30.25 6.32 11.80
C LEU A 617 -30.70 7.74 12.17
N TYR A 618 -32.00 7.98 12.35
CA TYR A 618 -32.47 9.29 12.83
C TYR A 618 -31.92 9.65 14.21
N HIS A 619 -31.60 8.66 15.03
CA HIS A 619 -31.03 8.85 16.36
C HIS A 619 -29.51 8.86 16.40
N PHE A 620 -28.83 8.73 15.26
CA PHE A 620 -27.37 8.85 15.20
C PHE A 620 -26.93 10.30 15.45
N PRO A 621 -26.19 10.59 16.54
CA PRO A 621 -25.80 11.95 16.91
C PRO A 621 -24.49 12.41 16.26
N GLY A 622 -23.76 11.52 15.57
CA GLY A 622 -22.43 11.79 15.04
C GLY A 622 -22.42 12.72 13.82
N SER A 623 -21.36 13.52 13.73
CA SER A 623 -21.14 14.51 12.65
C SER A 623 -19.77 14.37 11.94
N SER A 624 -19.03 13.30 12.23
CA SER A 624 -17.65 13.06 11.76
C SER A 624 -17.55 11.90 10.77
N LEU A 625 -18.67 11.39 10.25
CA LEU A 625 -18.71 10.20 9.42
C LEU A 625 -18.11 10.48 8.03
N GLU A 626 -17.05 9.75 7.69
CA GLU A 626 -16.38 9.79 6.39
C GLU A 626 -16.75 8.58 5.50
N ILE A 627 -17.05 7.42 6.11
CA ILE A 627 -17.38 6.18 5.40
C ILE A 627 -18.68 5.60 5.95
N LEU A 628 -19.65 5.36 5.07
CA LEU A 628 -20.91 4.70 5.39
C LEU A 628 -21.23 3.59 4.40
N ASP A 629 -21.37 2.36 4.89
CA ASP A 629 -21.91 1.24 4.12
C ASP A 629 -23.18 0.71 4.79
N ILE A 630 -24.33 0.95 4.14
CA ILE A 630 -25.64 0.45 4.52
C ILE A 630 -26.19 -0.51 3.46
N SER A 631 -25.34 -1.06 2.59
CA SER A 631 -25.79 -1.85 1.46
C SER A 631 -26.60 -3.08 1.88
N ASN A 632 -27.61 -3.42 1.09
CA ASN A 632 -28.57 -4.50 1.34
C ASN A 632 -29.33 -4.37 2.69
N THR A 633 -29.63 -3.14 3.12
CA THR A 633 -30.50 -2.85 4.28
C THR A 633 -31.85 -2.29 3.80
N MET A 634 -32.74 -1.98 4.74
CA MET A 634 -34.08 -1.43 4.46
C MET A 634 -34.16 0.09 4.69
N VAL A 635 -33.02 0.77 4.77
CA VAL A 635 -32.92 2.22 4.99
C VAL A 635 -33.49 3.02 3.82
N SER A 636 -34.27 4.05 4.12
CA SER A 636 -34.88 4.95 3.13
C SER A 636 -33.95 6.08 2.68
N GLY A 637 -34.33 6.75 1.59
CA GLY A 637 -33.63 7.94 1.10
C GLY A 637 -33.65 9.10 2.08
N ASP A 638 -34.72 9.23 2.88
CA ASP A 638 -34.90 10.31 3.85
C ASP A 638 -33.97 10.14 5.06
N ALA A 639 -33.88 8.92 5.60
CA ALA A 639 -32.96 8.59 6.68
C ALA A 639 -31.50 8.77 6.24
N LEU A 640 -31.17 8.37 5.01
CA LEU A 640 -29.83 8.58 4.47
C LEU A 640 -29.53 10.08 4.25
N ALA A 641 -30.50 10.86 3.74
CA ALA A 641 -30.35 12.30 3.58
C ALA A 641 -30.15 13.02 4.91
N TYR A 642 -30.81 12.56 5.98
CA TYR A 642 -30.59 13.03 7.35
C TYR A 642 -29.14 12.84 7.79
N ILE A 643 -28.59 11.63 7.64
CA ILE A 643 -27.20 11.32 7.98
C ILE A 643 -26.23 12.19 7.17
N VAL A 644 -26.41 12.28 5.85
CA VAL A 644 -25.55 13.09 4.96
C VAL A 644 -25.57 14.56 5.36
N ASN A 645 -26.74 15.10 5.73
CA ASN A 645 -26.85 16.50 6.13
C ASN A 645 -26.08 16.80 7.42
N GLY A 646 -25.97 15.83 8.34
CA GLY A 646 -25.16 15.92 9.54
C GLY A 646 -23.66 15.67 9.33
N ASN A 647 -23.26 15.06 8.21
CA ASN A 647 -21.91 14.57 7.97
C ASN A 647 -21.34 15.05 6.61
N PRO A 648 -20.96 16.33 6.48
CA PRO A 648 -20.46 16.88 5.23
C PRO A 648 -19.09 16.32 4.81
N ALA A 649 -18.33 15.74 5.75
CA ALA A 649 -17.05 15.10 5.49
C ALA A 649 -17.15 13.71 4.84
N LEU A 650 -18.37 13.23 4.53
CA LEU A 650 -18.59 11.93 3.92
C LEU A 650 -17.86 11.82 2.56
N LYS A 651 -16.99 10.81 2.44
CA LYS A 651 -16.18 10.51 1.25
C LYS A 651 -16.62 9.22 0.56
N CYS A 652 -17.00 8.21 1.35
CA CYS A 652 -17.36 6.89 0.84
C CYS A 652 -18.80 6.54 1.24
N LEU A 653 -19.65 6.26 0.27
CA LEU A 653 -21.05 5.87 0.52
C LEU A 653 -21.45 4.65 -0.31
N ASN A 654 -21.78 3.56 0.37
CA ASN A 654 -22.34 2.36 -0.24
C ASN A 654 -23.78 2.13 0.24
N ALA A 655 -24.73 2.32 -0.67
CA ALA A 655 -26.15 2.08 -0.45
C ALA A 655 -26.73 1.11 -1.51
N ARG A 656 -25.89 0.28 -2.14
CA ARG A 656 -26.33 -0.72 -3.11
C ARG A 656 -27.34 -1.69 -2.48
N GLY A 657 -28.37 -2.08 -3.23
CA GLY A 657 -29.37 -3.06 -2.77
C GLY A 657 -30.41 -2.54 -1.78
N CYS A 658 -30.33 -1.27 -1.36
CA CYS A 658 -31.34 -0.65 -0.49
C CYS A 658 -32.59 -0.29 -1.30
N LYS A 659 -33.60 -1.16 -1.27
CA LYS A 659 -34.82 -0.99 -2.09
C LYS A 659 -35.68 0.19 -1.66
N ASN A 660 -35.59 0.63 -0.40
CA ASN A 660 -36.40 1.73 0.14
C ASN A 660 -35.86 3.13 -0.21
N LEU A 661 -34.73 3.23 -0.92
CA LEU A 661 -34.22 4.53 -1.41
C LEU A 661 -35.21 5.23 -2.36
N ILE A 662 -36.09 4.48 -3.02
CA ILE A 662 -37.12 5.01 -3.93
C ILE A 662 -38.49 5.19 -3.27
N HIS A 663 -38.71 4.63 -2.07
CA HIS A 663 -40.03 4.63 -1.43
C HIS A 663 -40.20 5.90 -0.59
N GLN A 664 -41.13 6.76 -1.01
CA GLN A 664 -41.71 7.79 -0.15
C GLN A 664 -42.52 7.08 0.95
N GLY A 665 -42.36 7.47 2.21
CA GLY A 665 -43.05 6.88 3.35
C GLY A 665 -44.58 6.91 3.21
N SER A 666 -45.18 5.89 2.62
CA SER A 666 -46.62 5.71 2.57
C SER A 666 -47.07 5.05 3.86
N ASN A 667 -47.17 5.81 4.95
CA ASN A 667 -47.91 5.39 6.15
C ASN A 667 -48.57 6.57 6.89
N THR A 668 -49.04 7.58 6.14
CA THR A 668 -50.12 8.44 6.63
C THR A 668 -51.23 8.46 5.57
N SER A 669 -52.42 8.06 6.00
CA SER A 669 -53.60 7.85 5.20
C SER A 669 -54.08 9.12 4.49
N GLY A 670 -54.18 9.04 3.17
CA GLY A 670 -55.18 9.71 2.34
C GLY A 670 -55.40 11.20 2.56
N THR A 671 -54.69 12.03 1.81
CA THR A 671 -55.28 13.24 1.21
C THR A 671 -54.49 13.61 -0.04
N GLU A 672 -55.19 13.70 -1.17
CA GLU A 672 -54.66 14.24 -2.42
C GLU A 672 -54.11 15.65 -2.19
N LEU A 673 -52.85 15.91 -2.56
CA LEU A 673 -52.35 17.26 -2.82
C LEU A 673 -51.11 17.23 -3.73
N SER A 674 -51.33 17.70 -4.96
CA SER A 674 -50.49 18.65 -5.69
C SER A 674 -48.98 18.45 -5.75
N SER A 675 -48.52 18.27 -6.99
CA SER A 675 -47.19 18.66 -7.49
C SER A 675 -46.62 19.92 -6.83
N SER A 676 -45.34 19.79 -6.42
CA SER A 676 -44.38 20.78 -5.91
C SER A 676 -44.04 20.64 -4.41
N TYR A 677 -42.75 20.34 -4.16
CA TYR A 677 -42.04 20.31 -2.86
C TYR A 677 -42.07 19.00 -2.02
N SER A 678 -41.93 17.83 -2.64
CA SER A 678 -41.59 16.57 -1.93
C SER A 678 -40.07 16.38 -1.82
N CYS A 679 -39.55 16.19 -0.59
CA CYS A 679 -38.19 15.80 -0.18
C CYS A 679 -36.99 16.49 -0.86
N ARG A 680 -36.04 17.01 -0.05
CA ARG A 680 -34.71 17.34 -0.54
C ARG A 680 -34.11 16.08 -1.16
N ASP A 681 -33.97 16.02 -2.49
CA ASP A 681 -33.37 14.87 -3.18
C ASP A 681 -32.05 14.49 -2.48
N LEU A 682 -31.94 13.27 -1.96
CA LEU A 682 -30.72 12.74 -1.34
C LEU A 682 -29.47 13.11 -2.15
N TYR A 683 -29.56 12.94 -3.48
CA TYR A 683 -28.48 13.25 -4.43
C TYR A 683 -28.17 14.74 -4.53
N THR A 684 -29.17 15.62 -4.39
CA THR A 684 -28.96 17.07 -4.30
C THR A 684 -28.29 17.46 -2.98
N VAL A 685 -28.62 16.79 -1.87
CA VAL A 685 -27.95 17.01 -0.58
C VAL A 685 -26.49 16.58 -0.67
N LEU A 686 -26.24 15.35 -1.15
CA LEU A 686 -24.89 14.82 -1.39
C LEU A 686 -24.07 15.76 -2.29
N GLY A 687 -24.64 16.15 -3.44
CA GLY A 687 -24.01 17.04 -4.40
C GLY A 687 -23.61 18.40 -3.82
N LYS A 688 -24.35 18.92 -2.83
CA LYS A 688 -24.08 20.23 -2.21
C LYS A 688 -23.16 20.17 -0.99
N LYS A 689 -23.09 19.02 -0.31
CA LYS A 689 -22.50 18.93 1.04
C LYS A 689 -21.19 18.14 1.09
N CYS A 690 -20.99 17.21 0.18
CA CYS A 690 -19.91 16.23 0.27
C CYS A 690 -18.93 16.36 -0.90
N MET A 691 -17.71 15.87 -0.68
CA MET A 691 -16.71 15.63 -1.72
C MET A 691 -16.41 14.13 -1.70
N LEU A 692 -17.04 13.41 -2.64
CA LEU A 692 -17.07 11.94 -2.64
C LEU A 692 -15.86 11.39 -3.40
N GLU A 693 -15.24 10.38 -2.80
CA GLU A 693 -14.15 9.60 -3.37
C GLU A 693 -14.65 8.24 -3.88
N GLU A 694 -15.64 7.64 -3.21
CA GLU A 694 -16.20 6.34 -3.58
C GLU A 694 -17.71 6.30 -3.39
N ILE A 695 -18.45 5.86 -4.41
CA ILE A 695 -19.89 5.66 -4.31
C ILE A 695 -20.33 4.31 -4.87
N ALA A 696 -21.31 3.71 -4.21
CA ALA A 696 -21.99 2.52 -4.68
C ALA A 696 -23.50 2.65 -4.48
N PHE A 697 -24.26 2.66 -5.58
CA PHE A 697 -25.71 2.80 -5.56
C PHE A 697 -26.41 1.73 -6.40
N GLY A 698 -27.71 1.54 -6.16
CA GLY A 698 -28.57 0.65 -6.95
C GLY A 698 -29.91 1.31 -7.19
N TRP A 699 -30.98 0.72 -6.65
CA TRP A 699 -32.36 1.27 -6.67
C TRP A 699 -32.40 2.79 -6.47
N GLY A 700 -33.02 3.49 -7.42
CA GLY A 700 -33.21 4.95 -7.40
C GLY A 700 -32.08 5.77 -7.99
N PHE A 701 -30.95 5.15 -8.33
CA PHE A 701 -29.83 5.84 -8.96
C PHE A 701 -30.01 5.93 -10.46
N SER A 702 -30.08 7.14 -11.00
CA SER A 702 -30.34 7.40 -12.41
C SER A 702 -29.44 8.49 -12.99
N TRP A 703 -29.59 8.78 -14.29
CA TRP A 703 -29.00 9.96 -14.92
C TRP A 703 -29.27 11.27 -14.15
N LEU A 704 -30.51 11.48 -13.69
CA LEU A 704 -30.87 12.68 -12.92
C LEU A 704 -30.10 12.75 -11.60
N SER A 705 -29.95 11.61 -10.93
CA SER A 705 -29.15 11.47 -9.71
C SER A 705 -27.68 11.82 -9.97
N LEU A 706 -27.10 11.33 -11.07
CA LEU A 706 -25.72 11.61 -11.46
C LEU A 706 -25.51 13.10 -11.75
N LEU A 707 -26.46 13.74 -12.43
CA LEU A 707 -26.42 15.19 -12.67
C LEU A 707 -26.47 15.99 -11.37
N ALA A 708 -27.33 15.61 -10.42
CA ALA A 708 -27.41 16.25 -9.12
C ALA A 708 -26.12 16.08 -8.30
N LEU A 709 -25.44 14.94 -8.45
CA LEU A 709 -24.16 14.64 -7.77
C LEU A 709 -22.95 15.32 -8.39
N ARG A 710 -23.04 15.89 -9.60
CA ARG A 710 -21.90 16.43 -10.35
C ARG A 710 -20.90 17.24 -9.52
N PRO A 711 -21.31 18.16 -8.61
CA PRO A 711 -20.35 18.93 -7.83
C PRO A 711 -19.56 18.11 -6.81
N ALA A 712 -20.10 16.98 -6.36
CA ALA A 712 -19.50 16.12 -5.33
C ALA A 712 -18.59 15.02 -5.90
N ILE A 713 -18.62 14.72 -7.21
CA ILE A 713 -18.00 13.52 -7.78
C ILE A 713 -16.81 13.80 -8.73
N MET A 714 -16.30 15.03 -8.76
CA MET A 714 -15.15 15.39 -9.62
C MET A 714 -13.86 14.66 -9.21
N SER A 715 -13.69 14.38 -7.92
CA SER A 715 -12.57 13.62 -7.34
C SER A 715 -12.87 12.14 -7.15
N LEU A 716 -13.96 11.63 -7.74
CA LEU A 716 -14.41 10.26 -7.54
C LEU A 716 -13.42 9.26 -8.14
N ARG A 717 -12.93 8.35 -7.30
CA ARG A 717 -11.98 7.28 -7.64
C ARG A 717 -12.68 5.96 -7.92
N ALA A 718 -13.81 5.69 -7.26
CA ALA A 718 -14.58 4.46 -7.49
C ALA A 718 -16.09 4.71 -7.63
N ILE A 719 -16.69 4.08 -8.64
CA ILE A 719 -18.15 4.05 -8.79
C ILE A 719 -18.65 2.63 -9.04
N SER A 720 -19.66 2.23 -8.27
CA SER A 720 -20.42 1.00 -8.50
C SER A 720 -21.90 1.31 -8.72
N VAL A 721 -22.45 0.83 -9.83
CA VAL A 721 -23.90 0.86 -10.09
C VAL A 721 -24.42 -0.57 -10.08
N GLY A 722 -25.26 -0.86 -9.10
CA GLY A 722 -25.86 -2.16 -8.86
C GLY A 722 -27.28 -2.29 -9.39
N LEU A 723 -27.91 -3.40 -9.02
CA LEU A 723 -29.31 -3.69 -9.34
C LEU A 723 -30.23 -2.54 -8.92
N GLY A 724 -31.14 -2.16 -9.83
CA GLY A 724 -32.10 -1.07 -9.64
C GLY A 724 -31.59 0.31 -10.04
N GLY A 725 -30.30 0.45 -10.38
CA GLY A 725 -29.76 1.68 -10.96
C GLY A 725 -29.94 1.69 -12.48
N SER A 726 -30.21 2.86 -13.07
CA SER A 726 -30.34 3.04 -14.52
C SER A 726 -29.75 4.38 -14.95
N LEU A 727 -28.47 4.36 -15.31
CA LEU A 727 -27.79 5.56 -15.80
C LEU A 727 -28.26 5.96 -17.20
N GLY A 728 -28.54 4.99 -18.07
CA GLY A 728 -28.81 5.25 -19.49
C GLY A 728 -27.53 5.59 -20.27
N GLU A 729 -27.63 5.56 -21.60
CA GLU A 729 -26.45 5.69 -22.48
C GLU A 729 -25.79 7.07 -22.40
N ASP A 730 -26.58 8.15 -22.33
CA ASP A 730 -26.05 9.53 -22.26
C ASP A 730 -25.24 9.77 -20.98
N ALA A 731 -25.70 9.23 -19.84
CA ALA A 731 -24.99 9.28 -18.57
C ALA A 731 -23.65 8.58 -18.61
N LEU A 732 -23.63 7.37 -19.16
CA LEU A 732 -22.41 6.59 -19.31
C LEU A 732 -21.44 7.29 -20.26
N ARG A 733 -21.91 7.91 -21.34
CA ARG A 733 -21.06 8.69 -22.25
C ARG A 733 -20.40 9.90 -21.57
N LEU A 734 -21.09 10.58 -20.64
CA LEU A 734 -20.52 11.72 -19.91
C LEU A 734 -19.69 11.34 -18.67
N LEU A 735 -19.75 10.07 -18.23
CA LEU A 735 -19.05 9.60 -17.03
C LEU A 735 -17.55 9.98 -17.01
N PRO A 736 -16.76 9.79 -18.10
CA PRO A 736 -15.35 10.13 -18.09
C PRO A 736 -15.06 11.62 -17.92
N THR A 737 -15.95 12.48 -18.42
CA THR A 737 -15.83 13.93 -18.25
C THR A 737 -16.31 14.42 -16.88
N THR A 738 -17.19 13.63 -16.24
CA THR A 738 -17.76 13.96 -14.93
C THR A 738 -16.83 13.51 -13.80
N CYS A 739 -16.20 12.35 -13.95
CA CYS A 739 -15.32 11.72 -12.97
C CYS A 739 -13.99 11.30 -13.64
N PRO A 740 -13.08 12.25 -13.96
CA PRO A 740 -11.85 11.95 -14.71
C PRO A 740 -10.81 11.13 -13.91
N MET A 741 -10.91 11.15 -12.58
CA MET A 741 -10.00 10.46 -11.66
C MET A 741 -10.40 9.01 -11.35
N LEU A 742 -11.35 8.43 -12.10
CA LEU A 742 -11.84 7.07 -11.84
C LEU A 742 -10.73 6.03 -12.01
N GLU A 743 -10.54 5.26 -10.95
CA GLU A 743 -9.64 4.11 -10.86
C GLU A 743 -10.43 2.78 -10.91
N SER A 744 -11.69 2.77 -10.46
CA SER A 744 -12.54 1.58 -10.42
C SER A 744 -13.96 1.88 -10.92
N LEU A 745 -14.41 1.09 -11.91
CA LEU A 745 -15.74 1.19 -12.49
C LEU A 745 -16.42 -0.18 -12.48
N ILE A 746 -17.52 -0.29 -11.72
CA ILE A 746 -18.35 -1.49 -11.65
C ILE A 746 -19.76 -1.16 -12.13
N LEU A 747 -20.15 -1.70 -13.28
CA LEU A 747 -21.50 -1.55 -13.82
C LEU A 747 -22.21 -2.90 -13.79
N CYS A 748 -23.38 -2.93 -13.15
CA CYS A 748 -24.26 -4.09 -13.14
C CYS A 748 -25.61 -3.74 -13.74
N PHE A 749 -26.16 -4.62 -14.59
CA PHE A 749 -27.50 -4.47 -15.17
C PHE A 749 -27.72 -3.14 -15.93
N GLN A 750 -26.65 -2.57 -16.50
CA GLN A 750 -26.74 -1.34 -17.31
C GLN A 750 -26.90 -1.66 -18.79
N VAL A 751 -27.48 -0.74 -19.55
CA VAL A 751 -27.47 -0.79 -21.02
C VAL A 751 -26.20 -0.11 -21.50
N ILE A 752 -25.37 -0.84 -22.25
CA ILE A 752 -24.06 -0.42 -22.73
C ILE A 752 -23.93 -0.64 -24.25
N SER A 753 -23.01 0.08 -24.88
CA SER A 753 -22.70 -0.04 -26.30
C SER A 753 -21.20 0.00 -26.53
N ASP A 754 -20.73 -0.45 -27.70
CA ASP A 754 -19.33 -0.33 -28.09
C ASP A 754 -18.78 1.09 -27.94
N ALA A 755 -19.58 2.10 -28.32
CA ALA A 755 -19.20 3.51 -28.21
C ALA A 755 -18.90 3.94 -26.77
N ILE A 756 -19.65 3.43 -25.79
CA ILE A 756 -19.45 3.72 -24.37
C ILE A 756 -18.12 3.12 -23.89
N ILE A 757 -17.88 1.83 -24.18
CA ILE A 757 -16.67 1.15 -23.71
C ILE A 757 -15.43 1.77 -24.36
N ILE A 758 -15.47 2.07 -25.67
CA ILE A 758 -14.39 2.76 -26.38
C ILE A 758 -14.07 4.10 -25.71
N ASN A 759 -15.09 4.85 -25.30
CA ASN A 759 -14.91 6.13 -24.59
C ASN A 759 -14.26 5.93 -23.22
N PHE A 760 -14.67 4.92 -22.45
CA PHE A 760 -14.03 4.59 -21.17
C PHE A 760 -12.54 4.26 -21.36
N MET A 761 -12.24 3.36 -22.28
CA MET A 761 -10.86 2.91 -22.56
C MET A 761 -9.96 4.05 -23.06
N ARG A 762 -10.53 5.05 -23.76
CA ARG A 762 -9.80 6.21 -24.26
C ARG A 762 -9.59 7.30 -23.20
N SER A 763 -10.62 7.58 -22.41
CA SER A 763 -10.71 8.80 -21.60
C SER A 763 -10.31 8.58 -20.14
N LEU A 764 -10.56 7.40 -19.56
CA LEU A 764 -10.28 7.10 -18.16
C LEU A 764 -8.84 6.58 -17.97
N ARG A 765 -7.86 7.49 -17.98
CA ARG A 765 -6.43 7.14 -17.93
C ARG A 765 -5.95 6.53 -16.60
N HIS A 766 -6.68 6.80 -15.53
CA HIS A 766 -6.40 6.28 -14.20
C HIS A 766 -7.09 4.93 -13.90
N LEU A 767 -7.89 4.40 -14.83
CA LEU A 767 -8.68 3.20 -14.61
C LEU A 767 -7.78 1.96 -14.43
N GLN A 768 -7.92 1.33 -13.27
CA GLN A 768 -7.21 0.11 -12.87
C GLN A 768 -8.13 -1.11 -12.81
N ALA A 769 -9.43 -0.91 -12.58
CA ALA A 769 -10.41 -1.98 -12.50
C ALA A 769 -11.68 -1.65 -13.29
N LEU A 770 -12.06 -2.56 -14.20
CA LEU A 770 -13.30 -2.50 -14.96
C LEU A 770 -14.09 -3.79 -14.76
N SER A 771 -15.32 -3.68 -14.25
CA SER A 771 -16.26 -4.79 -14.11
C SER A 771 -17.57 -4.47 -14.79
N LEU A 772 -17.93 -5.25 -15.80
CA LEU A 772 -19.21 -5.19 -16.48
C LEU A 772 -19.95 -6.50 -16.21
N CYS A 773 -21.03 -6.44 -15.43
CA CYS A 773 -21.75 -7.62 -14.96
C CYS A 773 -23.22 -7.56 -15.39
N TYR A 774 -23.69 -8.57 -16.12
CA TYR A 774 -25.08 -8.67 -16.57
C TYR A 774 -25.60 -7.41 -17.29
N CYS A 775 -24.71 -6.68 -17.97
CA CYS A 775 -25.05 -5.52 -18.78
C CYS A 775 -25.62 -5.96 -20.13
N LEU A 776 -26.55 -5.18 -20.67
CA LEU A 776 -27.25 -5.45 -21.92
C LEU A 776 -26.73 -4.55 -23.04
N GLY A 777 -26.67 -5.06 -24.26
CA GLY A 777 -26.33 -4.31 -25.47
C GLY A 777 -25.27 -4.98 -26.32
N ASP A 778 -25.07 -4.48 -27.53
CA ASP A 778 -24.14 -5.05 -28.50
C ASP A 778 -22.71 -4.62 -28.17
N VAL A 779 -22.00 -5.49 -27.43
CA VAL A 779 -20.57 -5.38 -27.15
C VAL A 779 -19.82 -6.33 -28.09
N SER A 780 -19.07 -5.76 -29.01
CA SER A 780 -18.23 -6.48 -29.96
C SER A 780 -16.74 -6.35 -29.63
N THR A 781 -15.89 -6.99 -30.44
CA THR A 781 -14.43 -6.83 -30.41
C THR A 781 -13.95 -5.40 -30.49
N SER A 782 -14.75 -4.51 -31.09
CA SER A 782 -14.35 -3.13 -31.29
C SER A 782 -14.24 -2.34 -29.98
N SER A 783 -14.99 -2.76 -28.95
CA SER A 783 -15.00 -2.16 -27.61
C SER A 783 -13.62 -2.00 -26.98
N PHE A 784 -12.74 -2.98 -27.18
CA PHE A 784 -11.45 -3.08 -26.49
C PHE A 784 -10.25 -2.82 -27.41
N LYS A 785 -10.46 -2.11 -28.53
CA LYS A 785 -9.39 -1.78 -29.49
C LYS A 785 -8.38 -0.75 -28.96
N ASN A 786 -8.77 0.08 -28.00
CA ASN A 786 -7.87 1.09 -27.44
C ASN A 786 -7.06 0.49 -26.29
N SER A 787 -5.74 0.74 -26.29
CA SER A 787 -4.87 0.29 -25.22
C SER A 787 -5.07 1.08 -23.93
N ILE A 788 -5.08 0.38 -22.80
CA ILE A 788 -5.10 0.97 -21.47
C ILE A 788 -3.98 0.36 -20.61
N ALA A 789 -2.95 1.17 -20.35
CA ALA A 789 -1.72 0.68 -19.71
C ALA A 789 -1.92 0.31 -18.23
N ASN A 790 -2.86 0.96 -17.54
CA ASN A 790 -3.01 0.84 -16.08
C ASN A 790 -4.05 -0.20 -15.64
N LEU A 791 -4.79 -0.82 -16.58
CA LEU A 791 -5.83 -1.76 -16.23
C LEU A 791 -5.22 -3.06 -15.70
N ARG A 792 -5.52 -3.36 -14.43
CA ARG A 792 -5.04 -4.52 -13.67
C ARG A 792 -6.11 -5.57 -13.47
N LYS A 793 -7.38 -5.16 -13.44
CA LYS A 793 -8.52 -6.05 -13.21
C LYS A 793 -9.58 -5.87 -14.30
N LEU A 794 -9.94 -6.95 -14.97
CA LEU A 794 -11.02 -6.97 -15.95
C LEU A 794 -11.98 -8.12 -15.66
N ARG A 795 -13.26 -7.78 -15.49
CA ARG A 795 -14.34 -8.73 -15.24
C ARG A 795 -15.49 -8.48 -16.21
N LEU A 796 -15.80 -9.48 -17.03
CA LEU A 796 -16.90 -9.45 -18.00
C LEU A 796 -17.83 -10.62 -17.71
N GLU A 797 -18.91 -10.37 -16.98
CA GLU A 797 -19.86 -11.40 -16.57
C GLU A 797 -21.15 -11.31 -17.40
N ARG A 798 -21.36 -12.25 -18.31
CA ARG A 798 -22.54 -12.36 -19.20
C ARG A 798 -22.81 -11.08 -20.04
N VAL A 799 -21.74 -10.41 -20.46
CA VAL A 799 -21.81 -9.20 -21.30
C VAL A 799 -21.41 -9.47 -22.75
N THR A 800 -20.52 -10.43 -22.98
CA THR A 800 -19.93 -10.71 -24.30
C THR A 800 -20.17 -12.17 -24.70
N PRO A 801 -21.42 -12.62 -24.89
CA PRO A 801 -21.72 -14.03 -25.19
C PRO A 801 -21.15 -14.48 -26.55
N GLN A 802 -20.97 -13.55 -27.47
CA GLN A 802 -20.39 -13.78 -28.81
C GLN A 802 -18.86 -13.71 -28.81
N MET A 803 -18.21 -13.62 -27.63
CA MET A 803 -16.76 -13.47 -27.58
C MET A 803 -16.05 -14.73 -28.08
N THR A 804 -15.18 -14.56 -29.07
CA THR A 804 -14.37 -15.61 -29.67
C THR A 804 -12.89 -15.51 -29.25
N ASN A 805 -12.09 -16.52 -29.61
CA ASN A 805 -10.65 -16.48 -29.38
C ASN A 805 -9.94 -15.30 -30.09
N ASN A 806 -10.43 -14.83 -31.24
CA ASN A 806 -9.84 -13.67 -31.92
C ASN A 806 -10.00 -12.39 -31.09
N ASP A 807 -11.07 -12.32 -30.31
CA ASP A 807 -11.41 -11.18 -29.47
C ASP A 807 -10.48 -11.14 -28.25
N LEU A 808 -10.13 -12.31 -27.71
CA LEU A 808 -9.10 -12.46 -26.68
C LEU A 808 -7.71 -12.01 -27.18
N VAL A 809 -7.38 -12.22 -28.46
CA VAL A 809 -6.13 -11.69 -29.03
C VAL A 809 -6.10 -10.17 -28.93
N VAL A 810 -7.21 -9.49 -29.29
CA VAL A 810 -7.31 -8.03 -29.17
C VAL A 810 -7.18 -7.59 -27.70
N LEU A 811 -7.85 -8.27 -26.78
CA LEU A 811 -7.77 -7.96 -25.34
C LEU A 811 -6.35 -8.11 -24.79
N THR A 812 -5.66 -9.20 -25.12
CA THR A 812 -4.29 -9.47 -24.64
C THR A 812 -3.25 -8.52 -25.24
N GLN A 813 -3.52 -7.94 -26.41
CA GLN A 813 -2.69 -6.90 -27.01
C GLN A 813 -2.91 -5.53 -26.35
N ASN A 814 -4.16 -5.17 -26.05
CA ASN A 814 -4.50 -3.82 -25.59
C ASN A 814 -4.48 -3.65 -24.06
N CYS A 815 -4.64 -4.73 -23.30
CA CYS A 815 -4.65 -4.74 -21.83
C CYS A 815 -3.49 -5.58 -21.28
N ALA A 816 -2.24 -5.17 -21.51
CA ALA A 816 -1.07 -6.00 -21.22
C ALA A 816 -0.76 -6.20 -19.72
N SER A 817 -1.29 -5.34 -18.84
CA SER A 817 -0.95 -5.30 -17.41
C SER A 817 -1.97 -5.97 -16.47
N LEU A 818 -2.86 -6.81 -17.02
CA LEU A 818 -3.85 -7.53 -16.22
C LEU A 818 -3.20 -8.56 -15.28
N VAL A 819 -3.67 -8.56 -14.04
CA VAL A 819 -3.31 -9.50 -12.98
C VAL A 819 -4.52 -10.29 -12.45
N GLU A 820 -5.74 -9.77 -12.65
CA GLU A 820 -6.99 -10.47 -12.35
C GLU A 820 -7.91 -10.43 -13.57
N PHE A 821 -8.35 -11.60 -14.02
CA PHE A 821 -9.19 -11.74 -15.21
C PHE A 821 -10.38 -12.66 -14.95
N SER A 822 -11.58 -12.17 -15.26
CA SER A 822 -12.82 -12.93 -15.11
C SER A 822 -13.69 -12.82 -16.36
N LEU A 823 -14.13 -13.97 -16.86
CA LEU A 823 -15.12 -14.10 -17.91
C LEU A 823 -16.21 -15.05 -17.45
N VAL A 824 -17.47 -14.66 -17.67
CA VAL A 824 -18.61 -15.55 -17.44
C VAL A 824 -19.55 -15.52 -18.63
N GLY A 825 -19.98 -16.67 -19.14
CA GLY A 825 -20.98 -16.78 -20.20
C GLY A 825 -20.45 -16.60 -21.64
N CYS A 826 -19.13 -16.61 -21.85
CA CYS A 826 -18.52 -16.49 -23.18
C CYS A 826 -18.43 -17.87 -23.87
N ARG A 827 -19.56 -18.40 -24.35
CA ARG A 827 -19.68 -19.81 -24.77
C ARG A 827 -18.97 -20.20 -26.06
N LEU A 828 -18.54 -19.23 -26.87
CA LEU A 828 -17.82 -19.47 -28.13
C LEU A 828 -16.30 -19.63 -27.94
N LEU A 829 -15.80 -19.51 -26.71
CA LEU A 829 -14.42 -19.83 -26.41
C LEU A 829 -14.22 -21.35 -26.40
N ASN A 830 -12.99 -21.78 -26.68
CA ASN A 830 -12.57 -23.17 -26.61
C ASN A 830 -11.21 -23.25 -25.89
N SER A 831 -10.62 -24.43 -25.80
CA SER A 831 -9.32 -24.64 -25.12
C SER A 831 -8.17 -23.73 -25.56
N ASP A 832 -8.16 -23.23 -26.80
CA ASP A 832 -7.12 -22.28 -27.26
C ASP A 832 -7.23 -20.92 -26.56
N SER A 833 -8.39 -20.58 -25.97
CA SER A 833 -8.55 -19.36 -25.15
C SER A 833 -7.60 -19.34 -23.96
N LEU A 834 -7.41 -20.48 -23.28
CA LEU A 834 -6.48 -20.60 -22.16
C LEU A 834 -5.02 -20.46 -22.59
N ARG A 835 -4.67 -20.90 -23.81
CA ARG A 835 -3.36 -20.61 -24.41
C ARG A 835 -3.16 -19.11 -24.56
N LEU A 836 -4.13 -18.42 -25.16
CA LEU A 836 -4.09 -16.96 -25.38
C LEU A 836 -4.00 -16.18 -24.06
N ILE A 837 -4.82 -16.55 -23.07
CA ILE A 837 -4.78 -15.96 -21.71
C ILE A 837 -3.38 -16.13 -21.11
N SER A 838 -2.82 -17.35 -21.17
CA SER A 838 -1.53 -17.64 -20.57
C SER A 838 -0.35 -16.93 -21.23
N GLN A 839 -0.42 -16.72 -22.55
CA GLN A 839 0.58 -15.99 -23.33
C GLN A 839 0.41 -14.47 -23.19
N GLY A 840 -0.83 -14.01 -23.08
CA GLY A 840 -1.18 -12.60 -22.94
C GLY A 840 -0.82 -12.04 -21.57
N TRP A 841 -1.13 -12.78 -20.51
CA TRP A 841 -0.97 -12.37 -19.11
C TRP A 841 -0.20 -13.40 -18.29
N PRO A 842 1.11 -13.59 -18.55
CA PRO A 842 1.90 -14.59 -17.85
C PRO A 842 2.03 -14.36 -16.33
N GLY A 843 1.85 -13.12 -15.87
CA GLY A 843 1.87 -12.72 -14.45
C GLY A 843 0.51 -12.74 -13.76
N LEU A 844 -0.50 -13.42 -14.32
CA LEU A 844 -1.85 -13.48 -13.76
C LEU A 844 -1.84 -14.10 -12.35
N ILE A 845 -2.57 -13.46 -11.43
CA ILE A 845 -2.73 -13.86 -10.03
C ILE A 845 -4.09 -14.55 -9.84
N SER A 846 -5.14 -14.09 -10.53
CA SER A 846 -6.48 -14.67 -10.44
C SER A 846 -7.09 -14.87 -11.82
N VAL A 847 -7.63 -16.07 -12.06
CA VAL A 847 -8.43 -16.38 -13.26
C VAL A 847 -9.76 -16.99 -12.87
N HIS A 848 -10.85 -16.43 -13.40
CA HIS A 848 -12.19 -16.97 -13.25
C HIS A 848 -12.85 -17.13 -14.62
N LEU A 849 -13.09 -18.37 -15.03
CA LEU A 849 -13.86 -18.70 -16.22
C LEU A 849 -15.08 -19.52 -15.81
N GLU A 850 -16.27 -19.08 -16.20
CA GLU A 850 -17.49 -19.81 -15.93
C GLU A 850 -18.47 -19.76 -17.09
N ASP A 851 -19.04 -20.91 -17.50
CA ASP A 851 -19.93 -20.95 -18.69
C ASP A 851 -19.23 -20.38 -19.94
N CYS A 852 -17.92 -20.63 -20.10
CA CYS A 852 -17.04 -20.06 -21.12
C CYS A 852 -16.67 -21.06 -22.24
N GLY A 853 -17.56 -21.99 -22.60
CA GLY A 853 -17.31 -22.99 -23.65
C GLY A 853 -16.43 -24.15 -23.16
N GLU A 854 -15.95 -25.01 -24.08
CA GLU A 854 -15.28 -26.28 -23.75
C GLU A 854 -13.81 -26.09 -23.33
N VAL A 855 -13.54 -26.27 -22.03
CA VAL A 855 -12.20 -26.31 -21.45
C VAL A 855 -11.73 -27.76 -21.37
N THR A 856 -10.79 -28.13 -22.25
CA THR A 856 -10.21 -29.49 -22.30
C THR A 856 -8.90 -29.61 -21.51
N ALA A 857 -8.38 -30.83 -21.41
CA ALA A 857 -7.12 -31.15 -20.75
C ALA A 857 -5.93 -30.39 -21.34
N THR A 858 -5.91 -30.21 -22.66
CA THR A 858 -4.90 -29.37 -23.32
C THR A 858 -5.06 -27.90 -22.93
N GLY A 859 -6.29 -27.40 -22.85
CA GLY A 859 -6.60 -26.04 -22.42
C GLY A 859 -6.05 -25.72 -21.03
N VAL A 860 -6.42 -26.50 -20.02
CA VAL A 860 -5.97 -26.26 -18.64
C VAL A 860 -4.47 -26.44 -18.46
N SER A 861 -3.81 -27.24 -19.32
CA SER A 861 -2.36 -27.39 -19.27
C SER A 861 -1.60 -26.08 -19.56
N TYR A 862 -2.19 -25.18 -20.36
CA TYR A 862 -1.59 -23.87 -20.63
C TYR A 862 -1.60 -22.94 -19.42
N LEU A 863 -2.53 -23.13 -18.47
CA LEU A 863 -2.53 -22.34 -17.23
C LEU A 863 -1.27 -22.56 -16.40
N PHE A 864 -0.57 -23.69 -16.54
CA PHE A 864 0.73 -23.91 -15.88
C PHE A 864 1.83 -22.95 -16.37
N ASN A 865 1.61 -22.19 -17.45
CA ASN A 865 2.50 -21.09 -17.84
C ASN A 865 2.30 -19.84 -16.97
N CYS A 866 1.12 -19.65 -16.37
CA CYS A 866 0.82 -18.59 -15.41
C CYS A 866 1.22 -19.05 -14.00
N ARG A 867 2.53 -19.12 -13.77
CA ARG A 867 3.11 -19.76 -12.58
C ARG A 867 2.81 -19.05 -11.26
N ALA A 868 2.37 -17.80 -11.34
CA ALA A 868 2.05 -16.96 -10.19
C ALA A 868 0.57 -16.99 -9.78
N LEU A 869 -0.26 -17.82 -10.44
CA LEU A 869 -1.67 -17.95 -10.11
C LEU A 869 -1.85 -18.35 -8.64
N GLU A 870 -2.66 -17.56 -7.96
CA GLU A 870 -3.09 -17.76 -6.59
C GLU A 870 -4.51 -18.31 -6.55
N ASP A 871 -5.39 -17.83 -7.44
CA ASP A 871 -6.80 -18.20 -7.46
C ASP A 871 -7.22 -18.70 -8.86
N ILE A 872 -7.75 -19.92 -8.94
CA ILE A 872 -8.25 -20.54 -10.16
C ILE A 872 -9.71 -20.96 -9.96
N LEU A 873 -10.63 -20.33 -10.68
CA LEU A 873 -12.05 -20.67 -10.66
C LEU A 873 -12.45 -21.10 -12.07
N LEU A 874 -12.56 -22.40 -12.32
CA LEU A 874 -13.02 -22.96 -13.59
C LEU A 874 -14.31 -23.75 -13.32
N ARG A 875 -15.46 -23.16 -13.65
CA ARG A 875 -16.78 -23.73 -13.33
C ARG A 875 -17.66 -23.83 -14.56
N HIS A 876 -18.37 -24.94 -14.75
CA HIS A 876 -19.32 -25.09 -15.86
C HIS A 876 -18.70 -24.79 -17.25
N ASN A 877 -17.45 -25.19 -17.47
CA ASN A 877 -16.75 -25.05 -18.75
C ASN A 877 -16.71 -26.37 -19.54
N GLY A 878 -17.57 -27.32 -19.19
CA GLY A 878 -17.74 -28.57 -19.92
C GLY A 878 -16.76 -29.68 -19.48
N PRO A 879 -17.10 -30.95 -19.80
CA PRO A 879 -16.35 -32.11 -19.33
C PRO A 879 -15.04 -32.21 -20.11
N GLY A 880 -13.96 -31.76 -19.51
CA GLY A 880 -12.68 -31.69 -20.19
C GLY A 880 -11.46 -31.55 -19.27
N ILE A 881 -11.65 -31.27 -17.99
CA ILE A 881 -10.57 -31.15 -17.01
C ILE A 881 -10.19 -32.54 -16.49
N PRO A 882 -8.90 -32.93 -16.55
CA PRO A 882 -8.45 -34.23 -16.08
C PRO A 882 -8.60 -34.34 -14.56
N SER A 883 -8.86 -35.55 -14.07
CA SER A 883 -8.97 -35.86 -12.63
C SER A 883 -7.70 -35.46 -11.86
N SER A 884 -6.52 -35.56 -12.49
CA SER A 884 -5.23 -35.17 -11.91
C SER A 884 -5.00 -33.66 -11.77
N PHE A 885 -5.84 -32.80 -12.35
CA PHE A 885 -5.58 -31.36 -12.47
C PHE A 885 -5.28 -30.68 -11.13
N ILE A 886 -5.99 -31.07 -10.06
CA ILE A 886 -5.76 -30.53 -8.71
C ILE A 886 -4.32 -30.83 -8.23
N LEU A 887 -3.85 -32.07 -8.43
CA LEU A 887 -2.50 -32.49 -8.05
C LEU A 887 -1.44 -31.79 -8.91
N ASP A 888 -1.68 -31.71 -10.21
CA ASP A 888 -0.79 -31.01 -11.14
C ASP A 888 -0.66 -29.53 -10.80
N ALA A 889 -1.77 -28.84 -10.53
CA ALA A 889 -1.79 -27.44 -10.13
C ALA A 889 -1.06 -27.22 -8.80
N ALA A 890 -1.34 -28.04 -7.78
CA ALA A 890 -0.65 -27.98 -6.50
C ALA A 890 0.87 -28.17 -6.62
N SER A 891 1.33 -28.99 -7.59
CA SER A 891 2.77 -29.24 -7.79
C SER A 891 3.48 -28.16 -8.64
N LYS A 892 2.78 -27.55 -9.60
CA LYS A 892 3.39 -26.63 -10.59
C LYS A 892 3.22 -25.16 -10.24
N MET A 893 2.25 -24.81 -9.38
CA MET A 893 1.91 -23.44 -9.03
C MET A 893 2.19 -23.17 -7.54
N PRO A 894 3.38 -22.65 -7.19
CA PRO A 894 3.80 -22.49 -5.79
C PRO A 894 3.00 -21.43 -5.01
N MET A 895 2.24 -20.61 -5.72
CA MET A 895 1.42 -19.53 -5.14
C MET A 895 -0.06 -19.90 -5.02
N LEU A 896 -0.48 -21.09 -5.47
CA LEU A 896 -1.89 -21.49 -5.51
C LEU A 896 -2.49 -21.59 -4.10
N ARG A 897 -3.56 -20.82 -3.86
CA ARG A 897 -4.30 -20.74 -2.58
C ARG A 897 -5.74 -21.19 -2.73
N GLN A 898 -6.40 -20.82 -3.83
CA GLN A 898 -7.79 -21.15 -4.08
C GLN A 898 -7.97 -21.87 -5.43
N LEU A 899 -8.69 -22.99 -5.40
CA LEU A 899 -9.10 -23.73 -6.59
C LEU A 899 -10.58 -24.09 -6.48
N ALA A 900 -11.40 -23.58 -7.41
CA ALA A 900 -12.83 -23.90 -7.49
C ALA A 900 -13.13 -24.57 -8.84
N LEU A 901 -13.65 -25.79 -8.77
CA LEU A 901 -14.01 -26.65 -9.91
C LEU A 901 -15.38 -27.26 -9.65
N ASP A 902 -16.16 -27.48 -10.69
CA ASP A 902 -17.41 -28.23 -10.61
C ASP A 902 -17.24 -29.66 -11.14
N LEU A 903 -17.98 -30.61 -10.56
CA LEU A 903 -17.92 -32.02 -10.97
C LEU A 903 -18.34 -32.24 -12.43
N CYS A 904 -19.12 -31.32 -13.02
CA CYS A 904 -19.47 -31.39 -14.43
C CYS A 904 -18.30 -31.10 -15.36
N ASP A 905 -17.23 -30.48 -14.87
CA ASP A 905 -16.06 -30.13 -15.66
C ASP A 905 -15.02 -31.26 -15.71
N ALA A 906 -15.14 -32.24 -14.82
CA ALA A 906 -14.26 -33.40 -14.77
C ALA A 906 -14.51 -34.33 -15.97
N CYS A 907 -13.45 -34.68 -16.71
CA CYS A 907 -13.48 -35.69 -17.78
C CYS A 907 -14.05 -37.03 -17.29
N GLU A 908 -13.69 -37.42 -16.07
CA GLU A 908 -13.97 -38.73 -15.49
C GLU A 908 -15.08 -38.67 -14.40
N GLY A 909 -15.68 -37.49 -14.20
CA GLY A 909 -16.76 -37.26 -13.23
C GLY A 909 -16.34 -37.14 -11.76
N ASP A 910 -15.04 -37.18 -11.44
CA ASP A 910 -14.47 -36.86 -10.12
C ASP A 910 -13.06 -36.27 -10.30
N PHE A 911 -12.53 -35.64 -9.24
CA PHE A 911 -11.15 -35.12 -9.21
C PHE A 911 -10.33 -35.84 -8.13
N ASP A 912 -9.04 -36.02 -8.42
CA ASP A 912 -8.08 -36.56 -7.46
C ASP A 912 -7.72 -35.50 -6.43
N ILE A 913 -8.09 -35.75 -5.18
CA ILE A 913 -7.80 -34.84 -4.06
C ILE A 913 -6.50 -35.30 -3.37
N PRO A 914 -5.55 -34.40 -3.08
CA PRO A 914 -4.35 -34.75 -2.32
C PRO A 914 -4.73 -35.41 -0.97
N ASN A 915 -4.04 -36.51 -0.63
CA ASN A 915 -4.17 -37.11 0.70
C ASN A 915 -3.52 -36.21 1.76
N PHE A 916 -4.26 -35.24 2.30
CA PHE A 916 -3.83 -34.46 3.44
C PHE A 916 -3.93 -35.31 4.72
N THR A 917 -2.85 -36.01 5.07
CA THR A 917 -2.73 -36.66 6.38
C THR A 917 -2.60 -35.60 7.46
N GLY A 918 -3.72 -35.12 8.03
CA GLY A 918 -3.65 -34.19 9.17
C GLY A 918 -4.89 -33.42 9.58
N GLN A 919 -6.00 -33.43 8.84
CA GLN A 919 -7.27 -32.86 9.31
C GLN A 919 -8.43 -33.82 9.03
N THR A 920 -9.31 -33.92 10.02
CA THR A 920 -10.32 -34.95 10.23
C THR A 920 -11.17 -35.33 9.01
N LYS A 921 -11.19 -36.62 8.69
CA LYS A 921 -12.22 -37.28 7.85
C LYS A 921 -13.62 -36.95 8.39
N LYS A 922 -14.38 -36.11 7.68
CA LYS A 922 -15.86 -36.16 7.73
C LYS A 922 -16.42 -36.59 6.36
N LYS A 923 -16.40 -37.91 6.20
CA LYS A 923 -17.36 -38.79 5.49
C LYS A 923 -17.78 -38.42 4.04
N LYS A 924 -17.11 -39.07 3.07
CA LYS A 924 -17.81 -39.76 1.97
C LYS A 924 -18.70 -40.86 2.59
N LYS A 925 -20.03 -40.78 2.46
CA LYS A 925 -20.94 -41.95 2.49
C LYS A 925 -22.26 -41.64 1.76
N ASN A 926 -22.38 -42.25 0.58
CA ASN A 926 -23.59 -42.72 -0.10
C ASN A 926 -24.63 -41.71 -0.62
N LYS A 927 -24.76 -41.66 -1.95
CA LYS A 927 -25.97 -42.13 -2.65
C LYS A 927 -25.68 -42.46 -4.14
N LYS A 928 -25.07 -43.62 -4.38
CA LYS A 928 -25.44 -44.47 -5.54
C LYS A 928 -26.59 -45.36 -5.04
N LYS A 929 -27.81 -45.14 -5.52
CA LYS A 929 -28.81 -46.21 -5.80
C LYS A 929 -30.08 -45.65 -6.46
N LYS A 930 -30.25 -46.13 -7.70
CA LYS A 930 -31.48 -46.47 -8.43
C LYS A 930 -32.32 -45.37 -9.10
N LYS A 931 -32.26 -45.47 -10.44
CA LYS A 931 -33.18 -45.05 -11.51
C LYS A 931 -33.30 -43.56 -11.78
#